data_AF-A0A6N9GU72-F1
#
_entry.id   AF-A0A6N9GU72-F1
#
_cell.length_a   1.000
_cell.length_b   1.000
_cell.length_c   1.000
_cell.angle_alpha   90.00
_cell.angle_beta   90.00
_cell.angle_gamma   90.00
#
_symmetry.space_group_name_H-M   'P 1'
#
loop_
_entity.id
_entity.type
_entity.pdbx_description
1 polymer ?
#
loop_
_entity_poly.entity_id
_entity_poly.type
_entity_poly.pdbx_seq_one_letter_code
_entity_poly.pdbx_strand_id
1 'polypeptide(L)'
;MIPRYSRPEMSRIWSEDHQFGLWLKVEIAACEAWSKLGVIDDADMAKIRNASFSRTEYDRQFEETRHDLVSFTRAVATSLGEEGRWIHHGLTSNDVKDTALAMQLSDSTELLLSGIDALMSTLASRAVEFKHTLCMGRSHGIHAEPMSFGLKLALWWSEMRRNRERVMAMRDRVSVGMLSGPVGTFAGIPIEIENHVCAELGLKPAEVSNQVIQRDRHAEYLQVLALVAATLDKMATEIRALQRTEIGEVEEPFGRPGYVSKGSSSMPHKRNPELSERICGLARVIRSNSIVGLENVALWHERDISHSSAERVVLADSSLALDYILDLMTGIIAHMTVKPDRMHRNMEMTHGLVFSPRVMLALVEAGVERGEAYDAVQNAAMQALDQETDFQSIISEDSIISQHLDEAALADLFDYGYFIEQVDQIFDRLGIELNVSTTVLSTYMPGLVHRGKVRDTYHVSDGVLMMIATDRISAFDVIMDDPVPQKGVLLAQMSAFWFRNVIGDIVDNHMIAMVGESDLERSGALTYLPPEWNDRAMLIREADRIDMECVVRGYLAGAGWAEYEAHGTLNGAELPKGLRPAEKLPEPMFTPSTKAEEGHDLPLTEAEAIDLVGAELHQQLKRVSIEIYKRAHKHAADRGMILVDTKFEFGFVDGNLTLIDEVLTPDSSRFWDKEDWQPGEFPPAYDKQHLREWLMQTGWNREPPPPKVPSEVLDMTRQRYISAYERLTGSTFPS
;
A
#
# COMPACT_ATOMS: atom_id res chain seq x y z
N MET A 1 -27.12 -4.55 4.57
CA MET A 1 -26.71 -3.45 3.67
C MET A 1 -27.36 -3.48 2.28
N ILE A 2 -27.36 -2.34 1.59
CA ILE A 2 -27.95 -2.14 0.25
C ILE A 2 -26.86 -2.41 -0.81
N PRO A 3 -27.02 -3.40 -1.72
CA PRO A 3 -26.00 -3.78 -2.72
C PRO A 3 -25.44 -2.63 -3.56
N ARG A 4 -26.20 -1.56 -3.74
CA ARG A 4 -25.80 -0.34 -4.47
C ARG A 4 -24.57 0.36 -3.87
N TYR A 5 -24.36 0.25 -2.57
CA TYR A 5 -23.27 0.94 -1.84
C TYR A 5 -22.26 -0.04 -1.28
N SER A 6 -22.19 -1.25 -1.83
CA SER A 6 -21.27 -2.30 -1.41
C SER A 6 -20.32 -2.64 -2.55
N ARG A 7 -19.01 -2.54 -2.32
CA ARG A 7 -18.04 -3.06 -3.29
C ARG A 7 -17.85 -4.57 -3.10
N PRO A 8 -17.53 -5.33 -4.17
CA PRO A 8 -17.41 -6.78 -4.09
C PRO A 8 -16.41 -7.26 -3.03
N GLU A 9 -15.28 -6.55 -2.89
CA GLU A 9 -14.18 -6.92 -2.00
C GLU A 9 -14.61 -6.90 -0.53
N MET A 10 -15.21 -5.80 -0.07
CA MET A 10 -15.74 -5.68 1.29
C MET A 10 -16.99 -6.55 1.51
N SER A 11 -17.83 -6.72 0.47
CA SER A 11 -19.00 -7.61 0.53
C SER A 11 -18.61 -9.06 0.78
N ARG A 12 -17.49 -9.51 0.19
CA ARG A 12 -16.97 -10.86 0.41
C ARG A 12 -16.56 -11.07 1.87
N ILE A 13 -15.87 -10.11 2.47
CA ILE A 13 -15.45 -10.17 3.89
C ILE A 13 -16.67 -10.31 4.82
N TRP A 14 -17.74 -9.57 4.56
CA TRP A 14 -18.96 -9.58 5.37
C TRP A 14 -20.02 -10.59 4.89
N SER A 15 -19.66 -11.50 3.97
CA SER A 15 -20.57 -12.56 3.51
C SER A 15 -20.70 -13.68 4.53
N GLU A 16 -21.87 -14.31 4.58
CA GLU A 16 -22.09 -15.47 5.47
C GLU A 16 -21.17 -16.64 5.12
N ASP A 17 -20.90 -16.88 3.83
CA ASP A 17 -20.01 -17.95 3.40
C ASP A 17 -18.58 -17.74 3.90
N HIS A 18 -18.09 -16.49 3.84
CA HIS A 18 -16.80 -16.16 4.42
C HIS A 18 -16.79 -16.31 5.94
N GLN A 19 -17.84 -15.85 6.63
CA GLN A 19 -18.00 -16.02 8.07
C GLN A 19 -17.94 -17.50 8.48
N PHE A 20 -18.68 -18.39 7.81
CA PHE A 20 -18.63 -19.84 8.09
C PHE A 20 -17.28 -20.45 7.74
N GLY A 21 -16.62 -19.96 6.69
CA GLY A 21 -15.24 -20.34 6.37
C GLY A 21 -14.26 -19.99 7.50
N LEU A 22 -14.41 -18.81 8.11
CA LEU A 22 -13.61 -18.41 9.26
C LEU A 22 -13.92 -19.23 10.51
N TRP A 23 -15.20 -19.56 10.77
CA TRP A 23 -15.56 -20.47 11.86
C TRP A 23 -14.89 -21.83 11.69
N LEU A 24 -14.87 -22.36 10.46
CA LEU A 24 -14.20 -23.63 10.16
C LEU A 24 -12.69 -23.54 10.38
N LYS A 25 -12.05 -22.43 9.99
CA LYS A 25 -10.63 -22.20 10.26
C LYS A 25 -10.32 -22.21 11.76
N VAL A 26 -11.14 -21.54 12.57
CA VAL A 26 -10.95 -21.54 14.04
C VAL A 26 -11.11 -22.94 14.62
N GLU A 27 -12.10 -23.71 14.19
CA GLU A 27 -12.30 -25.10 14.65
C GLU A 27 -11.14 -26.02 14.27
N ILE A 28 -10.64 -25.91 13.03
CA ILE A 28 -9.50 -26.72 12.57
C ILE A 28 -8.25 -26.34 13.36
N ALA A 29 -7.96 -25.05 13.52
CA ALA A 29 -6.81 -24.58 14.31
C ALA A 29 -6.89 -25.05 15.77
N ALA A 30 -8.09 -25.06 16.38
CA ALA A 30 -8.28 -25.59 17.73
C ALA A 30 -8.00 -27.10 17.80
N CYS A 31 -8.43 -27.87 16.80
CA CYS A 31 -8.07 -29.29 16.69
C CYS A 31 -6.55 -29.48 16.50
N GLU A 32 -5.89 -28.63 15.69
CA GLU A 32 -4.43 -28.70 15.52
C GLU A 32 -3.69 -28.43 16.83
N ALA A 33 -4.16 -27.46 17.61
CA ALA A 33 -3.62 -27.16 18.92
C ALA A 33 -3.79 -28.35 19.88
N TRP A 34 -4.97 -28.99 19.90
CA TRP A 34 -5.22 -30.19 20.70
C TRP A 34 -4.37 -31.39 20.26
N SER A 35 -4.11 -31.52 18.96
CA SER A 35 -3.21 -32.53 18.41
C SER A 35 -1.76 -32.30 18.86
N LYS A 36 -1.29 -31.04 18.87
CA LYS A 36 0.03 -30.68 19.41
C LYS A 36 0.18 -30.96 20.91
N LEU A 37 -0.92 -30.93 21.66
CA LEU A 37 -0.95 -31.36 23.07
C LEU A 37 -1.14 -32.87 23.27
N GLY A 38 -1.24 -33.66 22.19
CA GLY A 38 -1.36 -35.10 22.22
C GLY A 38 -2.75 -35.63 22.58
N VAL A 39 -3.80 -34.80 22.55
CA VAL A 39 -5.18 -35.22 22.82
C VAL A 39 -5.85 -35.80 21.58
N ILE A 40 -5.57 -35.22 20.40
CA ILE A 40 -6.03 -35.73 19.10
C ILE A 40 -4.83 -36.40 18.41
N ASP A 41 -5.00 -37.65 17.99
CA ASP A 41 -3.93 -38.36 17.27
C ASP A 41 -3.76 -37.84 15.83
N ASP A 42 -2.57 -38.06 15.26
CA ASP A 42 -2.23 -37.56 13.92
C ASP A 42 -3.15 -38.13 12.82
N ALA A 43 -3.73 -39.31 13.03
CA ALA A 43 -4.59 -39.97 12.06
C ALA A 43 -5.97 -39.30 11.99
N ASP A 44 -6.55 -38.96 13.13
CA ASP A 44 -7.79 -38.17 13.22
C ASP A 44 -7.54 -36.74 12.70
N MET A 45 -6.41 -36.11 13.09
CA MET A 45 -6.10 -34.75 12.64
C MET A 45 -5.93 -34.65 11.12
N ALA A 46 -5.29 -35.65 10.49
CA ALA A 46 -5.14 -35.70 9.03
C ALA A 46 -6.50 -35.72 8.30
N LYS A 47 -7.54 -36.31 8.89
CA LYS A 47 -8.91 -36.27 8.34
C LYS A 47 -9.59 -34.93 8.62
N ILE A 48 -9.46 -34.41 9.85
CA ILE A 48 -10.06 -33.13 10.26
C ILE A 48 -9.58 -31.96 9.38
N ARG A 49 -8.33 -31.97 8.90
CA ARG A 49 -7.83 -30.96 7.94
C ARG A 49 -8.65 -30.88 6.64
N ASN A 50 -9.34 -31.96 6.28
CA ASN A 50 -10.20 -32.02 5.09
C ASN A 50 -11.68 -31.77 5.43
N ALA A 51 -12.00 -31.34 6.65
CA ALA A 51 -13.36 -30.99 7.04
C ALA A 51 -13.92 -29.89 6.13
N SER A 52 -15.20 -30.00 5.79
CA SER A 52 -15.88 -29.02 4.94
C SER A 52 -17.23 -28.62 5.50
N PHE A 53 -17.65 -27.40 5.17
CA PHE A 53 -18.94 -26.86 5.56
C PHE A 53 -19.96 -27.00 4.43
N SER A 54 -21.17 -27.45 4.76
CA SER A 54 -22.31 -27.51 3.84
C SER A 54 -23.44 -26.59 4.30
N ARG A 55 -23.75 -25.57 3.49
CA ARG A 55 -24.84 -24.63 3.78
C ARG A 55 -26.20 -25.32 3.84
N THR A 56 -26.44 -26.27 2.93
CA THR A 56 -27.69 -27.05 2.91
C THR A 56 -27.90 -27.83 4.20
N GLU A 57 -26.85 -28.45 4.72
CA GLU A 57 -26.93 -29.19 5.98
C GLU A 57 -27.07 -28.24 7.18
N TYR A 58 -26.37 -27.11 7.16
CA TYR A 58 -26.54 -26.07 8.17
C TYR A 58 -27.99 -25.58 8.27
N ASP A 59 -28.61 -25.21 7.15
CA ASP A 59 -29.98 -24.70 7.13
C ASP A 59 -30.97 -25.76 7.68
N ARG A 60 -30.77 -27.04 7.33
CA ARG A 60 -31.54 -28.17 7.85
C ARG A 60 -31.39 -28.31 9.37
N GLN A 61 -30.17 -28.23 9.89
CA GLN A 61 -29.90 -28.29 11.33
C GLN A 61 -30.44 -27.07 12.09
N PHE A 62 -30.42 -25.90 11.44
CA PHE A 62 -30.88 -24.65 12.04
C PHE A 62 -32.39 -24.61 12.24
N GLU A 63 -33.17 -25.24 11.35
CA GLU A 63 -34.62 -25.38 11.52
C GLU A 63 -35.01 -26.05 12.84
N GLU A 64 -34.21 -27.02 13.28
CA GLU A 64 -34.40 -27.78 14.52
C GLU A 64 -33.78 -27.07 15.73
N THR A 65 -32.50 -26.71 15.65
CA THR A 65 -31.74 -26.26 16.82
C THR A 65 -32.00 -24.81 17.18
N ARG A 66 -32.33 -23.96 16.19
CA ARG A 66 -32.41 -22.49 16.32
C ARG A 66 -31.15 -21.86 16.93
N HIS A 67 -30.02 -22.56 16.84
CA HIS A 67 -28.73 -22.13 17.36
C HIS A 67 -27.69 -22.25 16.24
N ASP A 68 -27.13 -21.11 15.85
CA ASP A 68 -26.16 -20.97 14.75
C ASP A 68 -24.94 -21.88 14.90
N LEU A 69 -24.18 -21.79 15.98
CA LEU A 69 -22.94 -22.57 16.09
C LEU A 69 -23.17 -24.08 16.27
N VAL A 70 -24.24 -24.49 16.97
CA VAL A 70 -24.62 -25.90 17.06
C VAL A 70 -25.00 -26.45 15.68
N SER A 71 -25.71 -25.66 14.87
CA SER A 71 -26.03 -26.04 13.49
C SER A 71 -24.79 -26.16 12.63
N PHE A 72 -23.85 -25.22 12.78
CA PHE A 72 -22.59 -25.19 12.07
C PHE A 72 -21.72 -26.41 12.38
N THR A 73 -21.46 -26.68 13.66
CA THR A 73 -20.63 -27.83 14.08
C THR A 73 -21.22 -29.16 13.63
N ARG A 74 -22.55 -29.33 13.71
CA ARG A 74 -23.24 -30.51 13.18
C ARG A 74 -23.11 -30.63 11.66
N ALA A 75 -23.22 -29.51 10.93
CA ALA A 75 -23.04 -29.51 9.49
C ALA A 75 -21.61 -29.89 9.08
N VAL A 76 -20.60 -29.35 9.75
CA VAL A 76 -19.19 -29.71 9.53
C VAL A 76 -18.96 -31.20 9.83
N ALA A 77 -19.51 -31.71 10.94
CA ALA A 77 -19.38 -33.11 11.32
C ALA A 77 -19.92 -34.08 10.26
N THR A 78 -20.87 -33.68 9.40
CA THR A 78 -21.34 -34.55 8.30
C THR A 78 -20.29 -34.83 7.22
N SER A 79 -19.24 -34.02 7.14
CA SER A 79 -18.11 -34.25 6.22
C SER A 79 -17.06 -35.22 6.79
N LEU A 80 -17.21 -35.61 8.06
CA LEU A 80 -16.24 -36.38 8.83
C LEU A 80 -16.84 -37.73 9.29
N GLY A 81 -15.96 -38.65 9.65
CA GLY A 81 -16.28 -39.90 10.35
C GLY A 81 -16.31 -39.75 11.87
N GLU A 82 -15.78 -40.74 12.59
CA GLU A 82 -15.73 -40.73 14.06
C GLU A 82 -14.91 -39.55 14.62
N GLU A 83 -13.92 -39.07 13.86
CA GLU A 83 -13.11 -37.90 14.20
C GLU A 83 -13.93 -36.60 14.33
N GLY A 84 -15.15 -36.56 13.78
CA GLY A 84 -16.07 -35.43 13.94
C GLY A 84 -16.42 -35.12 15.41
N ARG A 85 -16.18 -36.07 16.34
CA ARG A 85 -16.33 -35.86 17.79
C ARG A 85 -15.38 -34.79 18.37
N TRP A 86 -14.30 -34.46 17.65
CA TRP A 86 -13.28 -33.51 18.06
C TRP A 86 -13.60 -32.07 17.66
N ILE A 87 -14.49 -31.88 16.68
CA ILE A 87 -14.98 -30.54 16.33
C ILE A 87 -15.62 -29.90 17.56
N HIS A 88 -15.23 -28.68 17.85
CA HIS A 88 -15.68 -27.91 19.01
C HIS A 88 -15.24 -28.46 20.38
N HIS A 89 -14.18 -29.28 20.43
CA HIS A 89 -13.71 -29.87 21.70
C HIS A 89 -13.18 -28.82 22.69
N GLY A 90 -13.85 -28.71 23.84
CA GLY A 90 -13.47 -27.79 24.92
C GLY A 90 -13.87 -26.32 24.69
N LEU A 91 -14.49 -26.00 23.56
CA LEU A 91 -14.85 -24.64 23.17
C LEU A 91 -16.26 -24.24 23.65
N THR A 92 -16.47 -22.93 23.78
CA THR A 92 -17.80 -22.30 23.85
C THR A 92 -18.09 -21.52 22.58
N SER A 93 -19.37 -21.12 22.41
CA SER A 93 -19.80 -20.55 21.15
C SER A 93 -19.04 -19.30 20.69
N ASN A 94 -18.65 -18.42 21.62
CA ASN A 94 -17.93 -17.21 21.24
C ASN A 94 -16.42 -17.37 21.18
N ASP A 95 -15.85 -18.50 21.64
CA ASP A 95 -14.45 -18.80 21.32
C ASP A 95 -14.28 -18.85 19.80
N VAL A 96 -15.27 -19.42 19.10
CA VAL A 96 -15.31 -19.45 17.63
C VAL A 96 -15.80 -18.13 17.05
N LYS A 97 -16.96 -17.62 17.49
CA LYS A 97 -17.59 -16.45 16.86
C LYS A 97 -16.79 -15.16 17.01
N ASP A 98 -16.31 -14.85 18.22
CA ASP A 98 -15.61 -13.58 18.44
C ASP A 98 -14.21 -13.64 17.83
N THR A 99 -13.52 -14.79 17.87
CA THR A 99 -12.22 -14.98 17.19
C THR A 99 -12.38 -14.84 15.67
N ALA A 100 -13.40 -15.45 15.08
CA ALA A 100 -13.68 -15.28 13.65
C ALA A 100 -14.11 -13.84 13.31
N LEU A 101 -14.89 -13.17 14.17
CA LEU A 101 -15.25 -11.77 14.00
C LEU A 101 -14.01 -10.87 14.04
N ALA A 102 -13.06 -11.13 14.93
CA ALA A 102 -11.78 -10.42 14.98
C ALA A 102 -10.99 -10.56 13.67
N MET A 103 -11.02 -11.73 13.03
CA MET A 103 -10.45 -11.91 11.68
C MET A 103 -11.19 -11.05 10.65
N GLN A 104 -12.53 -11.06 10.63
CA GLN A 104 -13.31 -10.21 9.70
C GLN A 104 -13.04 -8.72 9.90
N LEU A 105 -12.93 -8.27 11.16
CA LEU A 105 -12.60 -6.88 11.48
C LEU A 105 -11.18 -6.53 11.03
N SER A 106 -10.23 -7.46 11.16
CA SER A 106 -8.85 -7.29 10.70
C SER A 106 -8.79 -7.15 9.18
N ASP A 107 -9.41 -8.08 8.45
CA ASP A 107 -9.51 -8.06 6.98
C ASP A 107 -10.20 -6.79 6.48
N SER A 108 -11.31 -6.41 7.14
CA SER A 108 -12.03 -5.18 6.82
C SER A 108 -11.17 -3.94 7.04
N THR A 109 -10.42 -3.90 8.14
CA THR A 109 -9.52 -2.79 8.45
C THR A 109 -8.38 -2.66 7.43
N GLU A 110 -7.82 -3.77 6.96
CA GLU A 110 -6.77 -3.77 5.94
C GLU A 110 -7.27 -3.24 4.60
N LEU A 111 -8.48 -3.62 4.19
CA LEU A 111 -9.11 -3.05 3.00
C LEU A 111 -9.40 -1.56 3.14
N LEU A 112 -9.87 -1.11 4.31
CA LEU A 112 -10.09 0.31 4.59
C LEU A 112 -8.79 1.13 4.61
N LEU A 113 -7.69 0.58 5.15
CA LEU A 113 -6.36 1.19 5.10
C LEU A 113 -5.90 1.38 3.65
N SER A 114 -6.10 0.36 2.80
CA SER A 114 -5.77 0.45 1.37
C SER A 114 -6.57 1.56 0.67
N GLY A 115 -7.86 1.71 0.99
CA GLY A 115 -8.69 2.80 0.46
C GLY A 115 -8.27 4.19 0.97
N ILE A 116 -7.84 4.29 2.23
CA ILE A 116 -7.28 5.53 2.80
C ILE A 116 -5.97 5.91 2.09
N ASP A 117 -5.10 4.94 1.83
CA ASP A 117 -3.81 5.15 1.17
C ASP A 117 -3.99 5.61 -0.28
N ALA A 118 -4.93 5.01 -1.01
CA ALA A 118 -5.30 5.45 -2.35
C ALA A 118 -5.81 6.90 -2.38
N LEU A 119 -6.69 7.27 -1.43
CA LEU A 119 -7.18 8.64 -1.30
C LEU A 119 -6.05 9.62 -0.95
N MET A 120 -5.16 9.23 -0.03
CA MET A 120 -4.00 10.05 0.34
C MET A 120 -3.06 10.26 -0.85
N SER A 121 -2.73 9.21 -1.60
CA SER A 121 -1.90 9.31 -2.82
C SER A 121 -2.52 10.31 -3.81
N THR A 122 -3.83 10.18 -4.05
CA THR A 122 -4.58 11.07 -4.96
C THR A 122 -4.62 12.51 -4.45
N LEU A 123 -4.87 12.73 -3.15
CA LEU A 123 -4.87 14.06 -2.54
C LEU A 123 -3.49 14.72 -2.63
N ALA A 124 -2.40 13.97 -2.39
CA ALA A 124 -1.04 14.49 -2.50
C ALA A 124 -0.76 14.94 -3.94
N SER A 125 -1.02 14.07 -4.92
CA SER A 125 -0.82 14.39 -6.34
C SER A 125 -1.57 15.66 -6.76
N ARG A 126 -2.88 15.73 -6.45
CA ARG A 126 -3.70 16.90 -6.78
C ARG A 126 -3.31 18.14 -5.98
N ALA A 127 -2.87 17.99 -4.72
CA ALA A 127 -2.39 19.11 -3.91
C ALA A 127 -1.16 19.76 -4.54
N VAL A 128 -0.23 18.96 -5.06
CA VAL A 128 0.95 19.52 -5.71
C VAL A 128 0.64 20.07 -7.10
N GLU A 129 -0.23 19.42 -7.87
CA GLU A 129 -0.68 19.95 -9.17
C GLU A 129 -1.22 21.38 -9.05
N PHE A 130 -1.99 21.66 -7.99
CA PHE A 130 -2.54 23.00 -7.72
C PHE A 130 -1.79 23.76 -6.63
N LYS A 131 -0.52 23.42 -6.37
CA LYS A 131 0.28 23.97 -5.26
C LYS A 131 0.24 25.48 -5.22
N HIS A 132 0.37 26.17 -6.35
CA HIS A 132 0.35 27.63 -6.43
C HIS A 132 -0.92 28.20 -7.09
N THR A 133 -1.97 27.39 -7.25
CA THR A 133 -3.23 27.86 -7.83
C THR A 133 -3.96 28.75 -6.84
N LEU A 134 -3.98 30.06 -7.09
CA LEU A 134 -4.70 31.02 -6.27
C LEU A 134 -6.20 30.76 -6.30
N CYS A 135 -6.80 30.79 -5.12
CA CYS A 135 -8.24 30.73 -4.89
C CYS A 135 -8.62 31.57 -3.69
N MET A 136 -9.91 31.83 -3.52
CA MET A 136 -10.36 32.63 -2.40
C MET A 136 -10.51 31.81 -1.12
N GLY A 137 -9.78 32.19 -0.07
CA GLY A 137 -10.03 31.74 1.29
C GLY A 137 -11.37 32.29 1.79
N ARG A 138 -12.15 31.45 2.48
CA ARG A 138 -13.50 31.81 2.93
C ARG A 138 -13.70 31.49 4.40
N SER A 139 -14.03 32.51 5.19
CA SER A 139 -14.48 32.39 6.58
C SER A 139 -15.94 32.81 6.68
N HIS A 140 -16.78 32.02 7.36
CA HIS A 140 -18.24 32.25 7.42
C HIS A 140 -18.93 32.29 6.05
N GLY A 141 -18.30 31.73 5.01
CA GLY A 141 -18.79 31.80 3.63
C GLY A 141 -18.50 33.13 2.92
N ILE A 142 -17.76 34.05 3.57
CA ILE A 142 -17.36 35.36 3.04
C ILE A 142 -15.89 35.32 2.61
N HIS A 143 -15.52 36.12 1.61
CA HIS A 143 -14.12 36.28 1.20
C HIS A 143 -13.28 36.80 2.36
N ALA A 144 -12.18 36.12 2.62
CA ALA A 144 -11.16 36.53 3.58
C ALA A 144 -9.90 36.92 2.79
N GLU A 145 -8.83 36.14 2.90
CA GLU A 145 -7.60 36.33 2.13
C GLU A 145 -7.46 35.30 1.01
N PRO A 146 -6.78 35.63 -0.10
CA PRO A 146 -6.36 34.66 -1.10
C PRO A 146 -5.54 33.54 -0.46
N MET A 147 -5.66 32.35 -1.01
CA MET A 147 -4.89 31.18 -0.58
C MET A 147 -4.63 30.26 -1.77
N SER A 148 -3.78 29.27 -1.58
CA SER A 148 -3.59 28.20 -2.58
C SER A 148 -4.71 27.14 -2.50
N PHE A 149 -5.23 26.73 -3.65
CA PHE A 149 -6.13 25.56 -3.75
C PHE A 149 -5.39 24.26 -3.39
N GLY A 150 -4.11 24.14 -3.75
CA GLY A 150 -3.25 23.04 -3.33
C GLY A 150 -3.17 22.91 -1.81
N LEU A 151 -3.11 24.03 -1.06
CA LEU A 151 -3.15 24.00 0.41
C LEU A 151 -4.46 23.42 0.96
N LYS A 152 -5.59 23.65 0.28
CA LYS A 152 -6.89 23.07 0.66
C LYS A 152 -6.87 21.54 0.56
N LEU A 153 -6.24 21.01 -0.49
CA LEU A 153 -6.06 19.57 -0.68
C LEU A 153 -5.00 18.99 0.28
N ALA A 154 -3.90 19.72 0.52
CA ALA A 154 -2.87 19.34 1.48
C ALA A 154 -3.41 19.26 2.92
N LEU A 155 -4.35 20.14 3.28
CA LEU A 155 -5.08 20.08 4.54
C LEU A 155 -5.87 18.77 4.67
N TRP A 156 -6.55 18.35 3.60
CA TRP A 156 -7.30 17.09 3.57
C TRP A 156 -6.36 15.88 3.65
N TRP A 157 -5.23 15.91 2.95
CA TRP A 157 -4.19 14.90 3.04
C TRP A 157 -3.68 14.74 4.48
N SER A 158 -3.35 15.85 5.14
CA SER A 158 -2.89 15.85 6.53
C SER A 158 -3.92 15.26 7.51
N GLU A 159 -5.21 15.50 7.26
CA GLU A 159 -6.28 14.89 8.05
C GLU A 159 -6.43 13.39 7.80
N MET A 160 -6.30 12.97 6.54
CA MET A 160 -6.30 11.55 6.20
C MET A 160 -5.09 10.82 6.77
N ARG A 161 -3.91 11.45 6.86
CA ARG A 161 -2.74 10.89 7.56
C ARG A 161 -3.05 10.57 9.02
N ARG A 162 -3.69 11.49 9.75
CA ARG A 162 -4.13 11.24 11.14
C ARG A 162 -5.21 10.16 11.22
N ASN A 163 -6.11 10.08 10.24
CA ASN A 163 -7.10 9.00 10.16
C ASN A 163 -6.45 7.64 9.92
N ARG A 164 -5.44 7.56 9.05
CA ARG A 164 -4.65 6.35 8.82
C ARG A 164 -4.01 5.84 10.11
N GLU A 165 -3.35 6.72 10.86
CA GLU A 165 -2.76 6.37 12.18
C GLU A 165 -3.80 5.79 13.15
N ARG A 166 -5.00 6.38 13.19
CA ARG A 166 -6.12 5.87 14.01
C ARG A 166 -6.60 4.50 13.56
N VAL A 167 -6.75 4.29 12.26
CA VAL A 167 -7.19 3.00 11.70
C VAL A 167 -6.13 1.91 11.94
N MET A 168 -4.84 2.24 11.83
CA MET A 168 -3.75 1.31 12.16
C MET A 168 -3.77 0.91 13.64
N ALA A 169 -3.90 1.89 14.54
CA ALA A 169 -3.98 1.62 15.98
C ALA A 169 -5.24 0.80 16.34
N MET A 170 -6.37 1.10 15.70
CA MET A 170 -7.62 0.36 15.83
C MET A 170 -7.47 -1.09 15.38
N ARG A 171 -6.81 -1.35 14.24
CA ARG A 171 -6.53 -2.71 13.73
C ARG A 171 -5.91 -3.57 14.82
N ASP A 172 -4.81 -3.10 15.40
CA ASP A 172 -4.07 -3.87 16.40
C ASP A 172 -4.91 -4.15 17.67
N ARG A 173 -5.92 -3.34 17.96
CA ARG A 173 -6.85 -3.52 19.09
C ARG A 173 -8.01 -4.45 18.80
N VAL A 174 -8.46 -4.55 17.54
CA VAL A 174 -9.52 -5.49 17.16
C VAL A 174 -8.98 -6.85 16.72
N SER A 175 -7.69 -6.95 16.35
CA SER A 175 -7.01 -8.20 15.99
C SER A 175 -6.64 -9.05 17.23
N VAL A 176 -7.64 -9.34 18.06
CA VAL A 176 -7.49 -10.22 19.24
C VAL A 176 -8.46 -11.40 19.18
N GLY A 177 -7.99 -12.60 19.50
CA GLY A 177 -8.80 -13.82 19.60
C GLY A 177 -9.10 -14.21 21.05
N MET A 178 -10.04 -15.12 21.25
CA MET A 178 -10.29 -15.75 22.56
C MET A 178 -10.64 -17.23 22.44
N LEU A 179 -10.04 -18.08 23.26
CA LEU A 179 -10.37 -19.50 23.41
C LEU A 179 -10.29 -19.89 24.88
N SER A 180 -11.17 -19.27 25.66
CA SER A 180 -11.09 -19.23 27.13
C SER A 180 -12.28 -19.92 27.81
N GLY A 181 -13.23 -20.41 27.00
CA GLY A 181 -14.36 -21.20 27.42
C GLY A 181 -15.50 -20.36 28.00
N PRO A 182 -16.44 -20.97 28.74
CA PRO A 182 -17.67 -20.32 29.16
C PRO A 182 -17.48 -19.11 30.09
N VAL A 183 -16.46 -19.19 30.95
CA VAL A 183 -16.05 -18.20 31.97
C VAL A 183 -15.16 -17.05 31.54
N GLY A 184 -14.33 -17.28 30.52
CA GLY A 184 -13.01 -16.67 30.44
C GLY A 184 -11.96 -17.22 31.43
N THR A 185 -12.19 -18.41 32.02
CA THR A 185 -11.37 -18.94 33.12
C THR A 185 -10.46 -20.11 32.75
N PHE A 186 -10.49 -20.56 31.49
CA PHE A 186 -9.69 -21.72 31.02
C PHE A 186 -9.98 -23.04 31.77
N ALA A 187 -11.12 -23.14 32.46
CA ALA A 187 -11.43 -24.32 33.28
C ALA A 187 -11.60 -25.62 32.47
N GLY A 188 -12.05 -25.52 31.22
CA GLY A 188 -12.26 -26.65 30.31
C GLY A 188 -11.32 -26.68 29.11
N ILE A 189 -10.42 -25.69 28.99
CA ILE A 189 -9.54 -25.51 27.84
C ILE A 189 -8.20 -24.90 28.30
N PRO A 190 -7.05 -25.54 28.01
CA PRO A 190 -5.73 -24.99 28.35
C PRO A 190 -5.43 -23.69 27.61
N ILE A 191 -4.70 -22.79 28.27
CA ILE A 191 -4.29 -21.49 27.68
C ILE A 191 -3.39 -21.66 26.44
N GLU A 192 -2.68 -22.79 26.36
CA GLU A 192 -1.85 -23.17 25.21
C GLU A 192 -2.68 -23.31 23.93
N ILE A 193 -3.95 -23.72 24.03
CA ILE A 193 -4.85 -23.81 22.86
C ILE A 193 -5.11 -22.41 22.29
N GLU A 194 -5.43 -21.44 23.15
CA GLU A 194 -5.66 -20.06 22.73
C GLU A 194 -4.41 -19.45 22.08
N ASN A 195 -3.26 -19.60 22.73
CA ASN A 195 -1.99 -19.11 22.21
C ASN A 195 -1.68 -19.69 20.82
N HIS A 196 -1.93 -20.98 20.64
CA HIS A 196 -1.69 -21.65 19.38
C HIS A 196 -2.61 -21.16 18.27
N VAL A 197 -3.92 -21.16 18.53
CA VAL A 197 -4.93 -20.75 17.56
C VAL A 197 -4.76 -19.27 17.18
N CYS A 198 -4.51 -18.39 18.15
CA CYS A 198 -4.28 -16.99 17.86
C CYS A 198 -3.03 -16.80 16.97
N ALA A 199 -1.92 -17.48 17.30
CA ALA A 199 -0.70 -17.39 16.50
C ALA A 199 -0.90 -17.90 15.06
N GLU A 200 -1.58 -19.04 14.90
CA GLU A 200 -1.87 -19.63 13.58
C GLU A 200 -2.76 -18.71 12.73
N LEU A 201 -3.73 -18.04 13.34
CA LEU A 201 -4.68 -17.16 12.68
C LEU A 201 -4.19 -15.70 12.55
N GLY A 202 -2.96 -15.39 12.99
CA GLY A 202 -2.40 -14.03 12.93
C GLY A 202 -3.03 -13.04 13.91
N LEU A 203 -3.62 -13.53 15.01
CA LEU A 203 -4.24 -12.74 16.07
C LEU A 203 -3.38 -12.75 17.34
N LYS A 204 -3.64 -11.80 18.23
CA LYS A 204 -3.12 -11.84 19.61
C LYS A 204 -4.18 -12.44 20.54
N PRO A 205 -3.81 -13.24 21.55
CA PRO A 205 -4.76 -13.60 22.61
C PRO A 205 -5.27 -12.35 23.32
N ALA A 206 -6.57 -12.32 23.66
CA ALA A 206 -7.09 -11.30 24.56
C ALA A 206 -6.42 -11.44 25.94
N GLU A 207 -5.93 -10.33 26.50
CA GLU A 207 -5.20 -10.35 27.78
C GLU A 207 -6.00 -10.99 28.92
N VAL A 208 -7.29 -10.67 28.97
CA VAL A 208 -8.31 -11.31 29.80
C VAL A 208 -9.63 -11.24 29.04
N SER A 209 -10.38 -12.32 29.05
CA SER A 209 -11.73 -12.42 28.49
C SER A 209 -12.73 -12.84 29.57
N ASN A 210 -14.01 -12.73 29.24
CA ASN A 210 -15.06 -13.48 29.90
C ASN A 210 -15.63 -14.47 28.86
N GLN A 211 -16.96 -14.57 28.70
CA GLN A 211 -17.55 -15.38 27.63
C GLN A 211 -17.53 -14.67 26.26
N VAL A 212 -16.91 -13.48 26.18
CA VAL A 212 -16.78 -12.63 25.01
C VAL A 212 -15.48 -11.81 25.00
N ILE A 213 -15.05 -11.37 23.81
CA ILE A 213 -14.11 -10.25 23.67
C ILE A 213 -14.82 -8.97 24.11
N GLN A 214 -14.13 -8.12 24.86
CA GLN A 214 -14.73 -6.91 25.40
C GLN A 214 -15.12 -5.92 24.28
N ARG A 215 -16.34 -5.38 24.39
CA ARG A 215 -17.01 -4.61 23.32
C ARG A 215 -16.50 -3.17 23.18
N ASP A 216 -15.65 -2.69 24.09
CA ASP A 216 -14.94 -1.41 23.93
C ASP A 216 -14.10 -1.37 22.64
N ARG A 217 -13.50 -2.50 22.25
CA ARG A 217 -12.74 -2.66 21.00
C ARG A 217 -13.62 -2.45 19.76
N HIS A 218 -14.84 -2.99 19.80
CA HIS A 218 -15.82 -2.90 18.71
C HIS A 218 -16.45 -1.50 18.66
N ALA A 219 -16.63 -0.87 19.83
CA ALA A 219 -17.04 0.53 19.92
C ALA A 219 -15.98 1.47 19.34
N GLU A 220 -14.69 1.23 19.64
CA GLU A 220 -13.57 1.98 19.03
C GLU A 220 -13.57 1.80 17.51
N TYR A 221 -13.77 0.57 17.01
CA TYR A 221 -13.88 0.31 15.57
C TYR A 221 -14.91 1.22 14.89
N LEU A 222 -16.15 1.19 15.36
CA LEU A 222 -17.23 1.99 14.78
C LEU A 222 -17.02 3.50 14.93
N GLN A 223 -16.44 3.95 16.04
CA GLN A 223 -16.13 5.36 16.26
C GLN A 223 -15.02 5.88 15.34
N VAL A 224 -13.98 5.07 15.12
CA VAL A 224 -12.91 5.40 14.17
C VAL A 224 -13.48 5.46 12.75
N LEU A 225 -14.30 4.49 12.34
CA LEU A 225 -14.97 4.53 11.02
C LEU A 225 -15.83 5.79 10.86
N ALA A 226 -16.60 6.15 11.90
CA ALA A 226 -17.42 7.35 11.94
C ALA A 226 -16.59 8.65 11.82
N LEU A 227 -15.40 8.68 12.40
CA LEU A 227 -14.50 9.82 12.31
C LEU A 227 -13.91 9.96 10.90
N VAL A 228 -13.49 8.86 10.27
CA VAL A 228 -13.06 8.88 8.85
C VAL A 228 -14.20 9.37 7.95
N ALA A 229 -15.40 8.84 8.15
CA ALA A 229 -16.58 9.27 7.41
C ALA A 229 -16.91 10.76 7.61
N ALA A 230 -16.70 11.31 8.80
CA ALA A 230 -16.87 12.74 9.06
C ALA A 230 -15.87 13.61 8.28
N THR A 231 -14.62 13.16 8.16
CA THR A 231 -13.62 13.81 7.30
C THR A 231 -14.04 13.80 5.82
N LEU A 232 -14.58 12.68 5.33
CA LEU A 232 -15.09 12.59 3.94
C LEU A 232 -16.32 13.49 3.72
N ASP A 233 -17.23 13.58 4.69
CA ASP A 233 -18.38 14.49 4.68
C ASP A 233 -17.94 15.97 4.60
N LYS A 234 -16.87 16.34 5.31
CA LYS A 234 -16.26 17.68 5.23
C LYS A 234 -15.74 17.98 3.83
N MET A 235 -14.98 17.06 3.22
CA MET A 235 -14.45 17.23 1.86
C MET A 235 -15.60 17.34 0.84
N ALA A 236 -16.58 16.44 0.93
CA ALA A 236 -17.76 16.43 0.06
C ALA A 236 -18.57 17.73 0.18
N THR A 237 -18.73 18.26 1.40
CA THR A 237 -19.42 19.53 1.64
C THR A 237 -18.70 20.71 0.99
N GLU A 238 -17.37 20.74 1.03
CA GLU A 238 -16.59 21.77 0.33
C GLU A 238 -16.77 21.67 -1.19
N ILE A 239 -16.67 20.46 -1.77
CA ILE A 239 -16.85 20.24 -3.21
C ILE A 239 -18.24 20.71 -3.65
N ARG A 240 -19.28 20.38 -2.89
CA ARG A 240 -20.64 20.86 -3.12
C ARG A 240 -20.72 22.39 -3.09
N ALA A 241 -20.05 23.03 -2.15
CA ALA A 241 -20.03 24.49 -2.03
C ALA A 241 -19.33 25.15 -3.22
N LEU A 242 -18.18 24.61 -3.62
CA LEU A 242 -17.35 25.13 -4.72
C LEU A 242 -17.96 24.88 -6.11
N GLN A 243 -18.82 23.87 -6.26
CA GLN A 243 -19.55 23.58 -7.50
C GLN A 243 -20.86 24.39 -7.65
N ARG A 244 -21.29 25.15 -6.63
CA ARG A 244 -22.47 26.03 -6.74
C ARG A 244 -22.34 27.00 -7.92
N THR A 245 -23.45 27.32 -8.57
CA THR A 245 -23.51 28.15 -9.79
C THR A 245 -22.77 29.48 -9.64
N GLU A 246 -22.89 30.12 -8.47
CA GLU A 246 -22.28 31.42 -8.19
C GLU A 246 -20.75 31.32 -8.03
N ILE A 247 -20.24 30.16 -7.58
CA ILE A 247 -18.82 29.93 -7.32
C ILE A 247 -18.16 29.23 -8.51
N GLY A 248 -18.56 27.99 -8.80
CA GLY A 248 -18.13 27.21 -9.97
C GLY A 248 -16.62 26.97 -10.07
N GLU A 249 -15.90 26.93 -8.94
CA GLU A 249 -14.44 26.75 -8.90
C GLU A 249 -14.00 25.32 -9.18
N VAL A 250 -14.86 24.36 -8.85
CA VAL A 250 -14.65 22.93 -9.11
C VAL A 250 -15.90 22.29 -9.68
N GLU A 251 -15.76 21.11 -10.26
CA GLU A 251 -16.87 20.30 -10.75
C GLU A 251 -16.56 18.81 -10.64
N GLU A 252 -17.48 18.03 -10.09
CA GLU A 252 -17.41 16.58 -10.08
C GLU A 252 -17.22 15.98 -11.48
N PRO A 253 -16.59 14.80 -11.59
CA PRO A 253 -16.51 14.07 -12.84
C PRO A 253 -17.88 13.84 -13.48
N PHE A 254 -18.06 14.29 -14.72
CA PHE A 254 -19.31 14.22 -15.47
C PHE A 254 -19.08 13.76 -16.92
N GLY A 255 -19.99 12.96 -17.48
CA GLY A 255 -20.01 12.65 -18.91
C GLY A 255 -18.97 11.63 -19.41
N ARG A 256 -18.33 10.87 -18.51
CA ARG A 256 -17.34 9.83 -18.83
C ARG A 256 -17.78 8.46 -18.31
N PRO A 257 -17.27 7.33 -18.85
CA PRO A 257 -17.57 5.99 -18.33
C PRO A 257 -17.35 5.91 -16.82
N GLY A 258 -18.28 5.29 -16.09
CA GLY A 258 -18.27 5.22 -14.62
C GLY A 258 -18.93 6.40 -13.88
N TYR A 259 -19.27 7.50 -14.58
CA TYR A 259 -19.87 8.69 -13.98
C TYR A 259 -21.17 9.10 -14.66
N VAL A 260 -21.95 9.96 -13.99
CA VAL A 260 -23.23 10.43 -14.53
C VAL A 260 -23.01 11.25 -15.80
N SER A 261 -23.77 10.90 -16.85
CA SER A 261 -23.74 11.57 -18.15
C SER A 261 -24.92 12.52 -18.39
N LYS A 262 -25.94 12.48 -17.53
CA LYS A 262 -27.12 13.34 -17.58
C LYS A 262 -27.45 13.83 -16.17
N GLY A 263 -27.16 15.10 -15.86
CA GLY A 263 -27.37 15.65 -14.53
C GLY A 263 -28.82 16.08 -14.24
N SER A 264 -29.71 16.00 -15.22
CA SER A 264 -31.16 16.15 -15.04
C SER A 264 -31.91 15.53 -16.22
N SER A 265 -33.13 15.03 -15.95
CA SER A 265 -34.05 14.56 -16.99
C SER A 265 -34.67 15.70 -17.80
N SER A 266 -34.77 16.91 -17.24
CA SER A 266 -35.47 18.06 -17.85
C SER A 266 -34.55 19.24 -18.21
N MET A 267 -33.37 19.33 -17.60
CA MET A 267 -32.45 20.45 -17.75
C MET A 267 -31.08 19.99 -18.29
N PRO A 268 -30.82 20.06 -19.61
CA PRO A 268 -29.60 19.53 -20.24
C PRO A 268 -28.29 20.16 -19.74
N HIS A 269 -28.34 21.38 -19.19
CA HIS A 269 -27.18 22.11 -18.68
C HIS A 269 -26.79 21.71 -17.25
N LYS A 270 -27.64 20.97 -16.53
CA LYS A 270 -27.49 20.76 -15.08
C LYS A 270 -26.36 19.77 -14.79
N ARG A 271 -25.39 20.18 -13.96
CA ARG A 271 -24.31 19.34 -13.42
C ARG A 271 -24.31 19.42 -11.90
N ASN A 272 -24.82 18.40 -11.22
CA ASN A 272 -24.96 18.39 -9.76
C ASN A 272 -23.78 17.68 -9.09
N PRO A 273 -23.40 18.08 -7.86
CA PRO A 273 -22.44 17.36 -7.04
C PRO A 273 -23.08 16.16 -6.33
N GLU A 274 -23.73 15.27 -7.09
CA GLU A 274 -24.54 14.18 -6.52
C GLU A 274 -23.71 13.10 -5.81
N LEU A 275 -22.44 12.94 -6.19
CA LEU A 275 -21.56 11.95 -5.58
C LEU A 275 -21.13 12.44 -4.19
N SER A 276 -20.78 13.71 -4.07
CA SER A 276 -20.52 14.35 -2.77
C SER A 276 -21.76 14.35 -1.88
N GLU A 277 -22.95 14.63 -2.43
CA GLU A 277 -24.20 14.53 -1.67
C GLU A 277 -24.45 13.11 -1.13
N ARG A 278 -24.12 12.08 -1.93
CA ARG A 278 -24.19 10.68 -1.51
C ARG A 278 -23.22 10.36 -0.38
N ILE A 279 -21.98 10.85 -0.45
CA ILE A 279 -20.98 10.71 0.62
C ILE A 279 -21.51 11.33 1.91
N CYS A 280 -22.04 12.55 1.86
CA CYS A 280 -22.67 13.20 3.01
C CYS A 280 -23.81 12.35 3.62
N GLY A 281 -24.62 11.72 2.77
CA GLY A 281 -25.72 10.85 3.20
C GLY A 281 -25.23 9.59 3.95
N LEU A 282 -24.27 8.88 3.38
CA LEU A 282 -23.72 7.65 3.97
C LEU A 282 -22.89 7.95 5.23
N ALA A 283 -22.16 9.07 5.26
CA ALA A 283 -21.42 9.48 6.45
C ALA A 283 -22.33 9.70 7.68
N ARG A 284 -23.59 10.14 7.48
CA ARG A 284 -24.57 10.25 8.57
C ARG A 284 -24.93 8.89 9.16
N VAL A 285 -25.10 7.87 8.31
CA VAL A 285 -25.44 6.50 8.72
C VAL A 285 -24.28 5.87 9.50
N ILE A 286 -23.05 6.01 9.00
CA ILE A 286 -21.86 5.50 9.69
C ILE A 286 -21.72 6.15 11.07
N ARG A 287 -21.93 7.47 11.16
CA ARG A 287 -21.89 8.17 12.47
C ARG A 287 -22.99 7.68 13.41
N SER A 288 -24.23 7.47 12.94
CA SER A 288 -25.30 6.96 13.82
C SER A 288 -24.98 5.56 14.37
N ASN A 289 -24.34 4.72 13.56
CA ASN A 289 -23.95 3.36 13.97
C ASN A 289 -22.91 3.35 15.10
N SER A 290 -22.07 4.40 15.23
CA SER A 290 -21.09 4.49 16.32
C SER A 290 -21.72 4.54 17.72
N ILE A 291 -22.92 5.08 17.84
CA ILE A 291 -23.66 5.15 19.11
C ILE A 291 -24.04 3.74 19.57
N VAL A 292 -24.48 2.89 18.64
CA VAL A 292 -24.79 1.48 18.91
C VAL A 292 -23.56 0.73 19.43
N GLY A 293 -22.38 1.01 18.88
CA GLY A 293 -21.11 0.47 19.38
C GLY A 293 -20.88 0.80 20.85
N LEU A 294 -21.11 2.05 21.25
CA LEU A 294 -20.98 2.48 22.65
C LEU A 294 -22.02 1.81 23.56
N GLU A 295 -23.26 1.67 23.10
CA GLU A 295 -24.33 1.01 23.87
C GLU A 295 -24.05 -0.50 24.08
N ASN A 296 -23.33 -1.15 23.15
CA ASN A 296 -22.93 -2.55 23.26
C ASN A 296 -21.85 -2.83 24.32
N VAL A 297 -21.21 -1.81 24.90
CA VAL A 297 -20.11 -2.01 25.86
C VAL A 297 -20.61 -2.54 27.20
N ALA A 298 -21.77 -2.08 27.68
CA ALA A 298 -22.27 -2.35 29.02
C ALA A 298 -23.00 -3.71 29.14
N LEU A 299 -22.33 -4.80 28.74
CA LEU A 299 -22.86 -6.16 28.87
C LEU A 299 -22.92 -6.62 30.34
N TRP A 300 -23.87 -7.50 30.64
CA TRP A 300 -24.09 -8.00 31.99
C TRP A 300 -23.18 -9.18 32.33
N HIS A 301 -22.49 -9.09 33.46
CA HIS A 301 -21.64 -10.16 34.00
C HIS A 301 -20.63 -10.69 32.97
N GLU A 302 -20.54 -12.02 32.79
CA GLU A 302 -19.61 -12.64 31.86
C GLU A 302 -20.09 -12.62 30.40
N ARG A 303 -21.38 -12.34 30.15
CA ARG A 303 -21.95 -11.82 28.89
C ARG A 303 -23.47 -11.69 29.00
N ASP A 304 -24.02 -10.85 28.14
CA ASP A 304 -25.32 -11.09 27.50
C ASP A 304 -25.16 -10.99 25.97
N ILE A 305 -26.18 -11.41 25.22
CA ILE A 305 -26.09 -11.53 23.76
C ILE A 305 -26.67 -10.33 23.01
N SER A 306 -27.06 -9.25 23.69
CA SER A 306 -27.72 -8.09 23.09
C SER A 306 -26.88 -7.44 21.98
N HIS A 307 -25.56 -7.39 22.17
CA HIS A 307 -24.61 -6.88 21.18
C HIS A 307 -24.72 -7.62 19.83
N SER A 308 -25.02 -8.92 19.84
CA SER A 308 -24.88 -9.78 18.66
C SER A 308 -25.89 -9.42 17.55
N SER A 309 -27.11 -9.03 17.89
CA SER A 309 -28.10 -8.60 16.89
C SER A 309 -27.76 -7.23 16.32
N ALA A 310 -27.28 -6.32 17.17
CA ALA A 310 -26.85 -4.99 16.78
C ALA A 310 -25.60 -5.04 15.87
N GLU A 311 -24.58 -5.80 16.27
CA GLU A 311 -23.30 -5.95 15.55
C GLU A 311 -23.47 -6.52 14.14
N ARG A 312 -24.41 -7.46 13.94
CA ARG A 312 -24.78 -8.00 12.60
C ARG A 312 -25.21 -6.91 11.63
N VAL A 313 -25.73 -5.79 12.13
CA VAL A 313 -26.10 -4.64 11.32
C VAL A 313 -24.94 -3.66 11.25
N VAL A 314 -24.49 -3.14 12.39
CA VAL A 314 -23.66 -1.94 12.42
C VAL A 314 -22.22 -2.17 11.97
N LEU A 315 -21.63 -3.34 12.21
CA LEU A 315 -20.24 -3.61 11.82
C LEU A 315 -20.13 -3.74 10.30
N ALA A 316 -20.95 -4.59 9.70
CA ALA A 316 -20.99 -4.80 8.25
C ALA A 316 -21.41 -3.52 7.52
N ASP A 317 -22.54 -2.90 7.92
CA ASP A 317 -23.07 -1.73 7.22
C ASP A 317 -22.09 -0.54 7.25
N SER A 318 -21.40 -0.31 8.38
CA SER A 318 -20.43 0.78 8.50
C SER A 318 -19.17 0.52 7.67
N SER A 319 -18.69 -0.72 7.65
CA SER A 319 -17.50 -1.11 6.89
C SER A 319 -17.74 -1.03 5.39
N LEU A 320 -18.86 -1.57 4.91
CA LEU A 320 -19.26 -1.53 3.50
C LEU A 320 -19.49 -0.09 3.03
N ALA A 321 -20.20 0.71 3.83
CA ALA A 321 -20.47 2.10 3.46
C ALA A 321 -19.19 2.94 3.43
N LEU A 322 -18.27 2.74 4.39
CA LEU A 322 -17.02 3.49 4.45
C LEU A 322 -16.09 3.14 3.26
N ASP A 323 -15.91 1.86 2.97
CA ASP A 323 -15.15 1.40 1.80
C ASP A 323 -15.69 2.02 0.51
N TYR A 324 -17.00 2.01 0.32
CA TYR A 324 -17.64 2.63 -0.83
C TYR A 324 -17.40 4.14 -0.93
N ILE A 325 -17.53 4.91 0.16
CA ILE A 325 -17.33 6.36 0.09
C ILE A 325 -15.85 6.76 0.01
N LEU A 326 -14.92 5.92 0.47
CA LEU A 326 -13.48 6.11 0.26
C LEU A 326 -13.13 5.99 -1.24
N ASP A 327 -13.58 4.91 -1.88
CA ASP A 327 -13.42 4.71 -3.33
C ASP A 327 -14.07 5.85 -4.12
N LEU A 328 -15.31 6.21 -3.77
CA LEU A 328 -16.04 7.28 -4.44
C LEU A 328 -15.34 8.65 -4.29
N MET A 329 -14.86 8.99 -3.09
CA MET A 329 -14.12 10.24 -2.86
C MET A 329 -12.81 10.24 -3.65
N THR A 330 -12.09 9.11 -3.69
CA THR A 330 -10.85 8.96 -4.47
C THR A 330 -11.10 9.27 -5.94
N GLY A 331 -12.14 8.66 -6.53
CA GLY A 331 -12.57 8.95 -7.89
C GLY A 331 -12.95 10.42 -8.12
N ILE A 332 -13.66 11.05 -7.17
CA ILE A 332 -13.98 12.48 -7.26
C ILE A 332 -12.70 13.33 -7.27
N ILE A 333 -11.78 13.14 -6.32
CA ILE A 333 -10.56 13.96 -6.22
C ILE A 333 -9.65 13.77 -7.43
N ALA A 334 -9.48 12.52 -7.90
CA ALA A 334 -8.66 12.18 -9.06
C ALA A 334 -9.14 12.86 -10.35
N HIS A 335 -10.45 13.08 -10.45
CA HIS A 335 -11.07 13.39 -11.72
C HIS A 335 -11.91 14.67 -11.73
N MET A 336 -12.12 15.33 -10.59
CA MET A 336 -12.82 16.61 -10.54
C MET A 336 -12.10 17.64 -11.38
N THR A 337 -12.87 18.42 -12.12
CA THR A 337 -12.35 19.54 -12.88
C THR A 337 -12.12 20.70 -11.94
N VAL A 338 -10.90 21.24 -11.90
CA VAL A 338 -10.54 22.47 -11.19
C VAL A 338 -10.47 23.59 -12.21
N LYS A 339 -11.01 24.77 -11.90
CA LYS A 339 -11.14 25.89 -12.85
C LYS A 339 -10.37 27.12 -12.35
N PRO A 340 -9.03 27.18 -12.50
CA PRO A 340 -8.20 28.30 -12.04
C PRO A 340 -8.70 29.68 -12.52
N ASP A 341 -9.10 29.80 -13.79
CA ASP A 341 -9.64 31.06 -14.34
C ASP A 341 -10.94 31.51 -13.63
N ARG A 342 -11.73 30.56 -13.13
CA ARG A 342 -12.92 30.88 -12.34
C ARG A 342 -12.54 31.28 -10.92
N MET A 343 -11.58 30.60 -10.31
CA MET A 343 -11.03 30.98 -9.00
C MET A 343 -10.48 32.40 -9.01
N HIS A 344 -9.69 32.76 -10.03
CA HIS A 344 -9.18 34.12 -10.20
C HIS A 344 -10.31 35.14 -10.34
N ARG A 345 -11.29 34.89 -11.22
CA ARG A 345 -12.45 35.78 -11.38
C ARG A 345 -13.24 35.96 -10.09
N ASN A 346 -13.32 34.92 -9.26
CA ASN A 346 -14.01 35.02 -7.98
C ASN A 346 -13.27 35.92 -6.99
N MET A 347 -11.92 35.91 -6.96
CA MET A 347 -11.15 36.82 -6.09
C MET A 347 -11.43 38.30 -6.43
N GLU A 348 -11.61 38.61 -7.72
CA GLU A 348 -11.93 39.95 -8.20
C GLU A 348 -13.36 40.42 -7.87
N MET A 349 -14.26 39.55 -7.43
CA MET A 349 -15.67 39.92 -7.17
C MET A 349 -15.84 40.95 -6.05
N THR A 350 -14.82 41.11 -5.20
CA THR A 350 -14.81 42.08 -4.11
C THR A 350 -13.93 43.29 -4.43
N HIS A 351 -13.63 43.55 -5.71
CA HIS A 351 -12.97 44.77 -6.18
C HIS A 351 -11.71 45.17 -5.41
N GLY A 352 -10.83 44.21 -5.11
CA GLY A 352 -9.57 44.46 -4.38
C GLY A 352 -9.69 44.59 -2.85
N LEU A 353 -10.90 44.48 -2.27
CA LEU A 353 -11.09 44.60 -0.81
C LEU A 353 -10.31 43.57 0.02
N VAL A 354 -9.95 42.43 -0.58
CA VAL A 354 -9.15 41.38 0.07
C VAL A 354 -7.75 41.85 0.47
N PHE A 355 -7.26 42.95 -0.11
CA PHE A 355 -5.98 43.57 0.22
C PHE A 355 -6.08 44.59 1.37
N SER A 356 -7.29 44.91 1.86
CA SER A 356 -7.48 45.90 2.93
C SER A 356 -6.65 45.64 4.20
N PRO A 357 -6.42 44.40 4.67
CA PRO A 357 -5.53 44.17 5.82
C PRO A 357 -4.08 44.56 5.53
N ARG A 358 -3.59 44.34 4.30
CA ARG A 358 -2.21 44.71 3.90
C ARG A 358 -2.03 46.23 3.93
N VAL A 359 -3.01 46.97 3.40
CA VAL A 359 -2.99 48.44 3.43
C VAL A 359 -2.99 48.97 4.86
N MET A 360 -3.87 48.42 5.72
CA MET A 360 -3.93 48.82 7.13
C MET A 360 -2.60 48.57 7.86
N LEU A 361 -1.98 47.41 7.64
CA LEU A 361 -0.69 47.07 8.26
C LEU A 361 0.43 47.99 7.76
N ALA A 362 0.50 48.26 6.45
CA ALA A 362 1.49 49.17 5.87
C ALA A 362 1.40 50.60 6.45
N LEU A 363 0.18 51.11 6.69
CA LEU A 363 -0.01 52.42 7.34
C LEU A 363 0.50 52.42 8.79
N VAL A 364 0.21 51.36 9.55
CA VAL A 364 0.71 51.22 10.93
C VAL A 364 2.24 51.16 10.95
N GLU A 365 2.85 50.42 10.02
CA GLU A 365 4.31 50.32 9.86
C GLU A 365 4.94 51.66 9.43
N ALA A 366 4.21 52.47 8.67
CA ALA A 366 4.59 53.83 8.31
C ALA A 366 4.39 54.86 9.44
N GLY A 367 3.86 54.45 10.60
CA GLY A 367 3.74 55.28 11.81
C GLY A 367 2.36 55.88 12.08
N VAL A 368 1.33 55.50 11.31
CA VAL A 368 -0.07 55.91 11.56
C VAL A 368 -0.62 55.19 12.79
N GLU A 369 -1.40 55.88 13.62
CA GLU A 369 -2.07 55.26 14.76
C GLU A 369 -3.06 54.19 14.26
N ARG A 370 -3.17 53.06 14.98
CA ARG A 370 -3.92 51.90 14.50
C ARG A 370 -5.41 52.19 14.29
N GLY A 371 -6.03 52.96 15.18
CA GLY A 371 -7.42 53.37 15.03
C GLY A 371 -7.62 54.25 13.80
N GLU A 372 -6.72 55.21 13.58
CA GLU A 372 -6.73 56.08 12.40
C GLU A 372 -6.54 55.29 11.09
N ALA A 373 -5.57 54.37 11.05
CA ALA A 373 -5.35 53.49 9.90
C ALA A 373 -6.56 52.58 9.63
N TYR A 374 -7.18 52.05 10.68
CA TYR A 374 -8.37 51.21 10.58
C TYR A 374 -9.56 52.00 10.01
N ASP A 375 -9.83 53.18 10.55
CA ASP A 375 -10.95 54.02 10.11
C ASP A 375 -10.78 54.47 8.65
N ALA A 376 -9.56 54.86 8.25
CA ALA A 376 -9.26 55.24 6.86
C ALA A 376 -9.52 54.08 5.88
N VAL A 377 -8.96 52.90 6.17
CA VAL A 377 -9.14 51.71 5.34
C VAL A 377 -10.58 51.23 5.33
N GLN A 378 -11.27 51.25 6.47
CA GLN A 378 -12.67 50.85 6.58
C GLN A 378 -13.58 51.76 5.75
N ASN A 379 -13.40 53.09 5.82
CA ASN A 379 -14.20 54.04 5.05
C ASN A 379 -14.02 53.81 3.54
N ALA A 380 -12.78 53.66 3.08
CA ALA A 380 -12.49 53.36 1.68
C ALA A 380 -13.06 51.99 1.25
N ALA A 381 -12.99 50.99 2.13
CA ALA A 381 -13.52 49.66 1.86
C ALA A 381 -15.05 49.66 1.74
N MET A 382 -15.75 50.39 2.62
CA MET A 382 -17.21 50.56 2.54
C MET A 382 -17.60 51.33 1.28
N GLN A 383 -16.84 52.35 0.90
CA GLN A 383 -17.06 53.08 -0.34
C GLN A 383 -16.91 52.18 -1.58
N ALA A 384 -15.84 51.39 -1.65
CA ALA A 384 -15.61 50.44 -2.75
C ALA A 384 -16.74 49.41 -2.86
N LEU A 385 -17.22 48.90 -1.71
CA LEU A 385 -18.32 47.95 -1.66
C LEU A 385 -19.66 48.58 -2.10
N ASP A 386 -20.02 49.74 -1.55
CA ASP A 386 -21.30 50.41 -1.83
C ASP A 386 -21.39 50.92 -3.28
N GLN A 387 -20.26 51.28 -3.87
CA GLN A 387 -20.18 51.84 -5.22
C GLN A 387 -19.79 50.81 -6.28
N GLU A 388 -19.44 49.58 -5.89
CA GLU A 388 -18.89 48.54 -6.77
C GLU A 388 -17.69 49.04 -7.60
N THR A 389 -16.79 49.76 -6.93
CA THR A 389 -15.60 50.38 -7.55
C THR A 389 -14.30 49.77 -7.01
N ASP A 390 -13.25 49.91 -7.80
CA ASP A 390 -11.93 49.39 -7.48
C ASP A 390 -11.37 50.03 -6.20
N PHE A 391 -11.08 49.19 -5.21
CA PHE A 391 -10.60 49.61 -3.89
C PHE A 391 -9.26 50.33 -3.98
N GLN A 392 -8.35 49.87 -4.84
CA GLN A 392 -7.03 50.48 -5.05
C GLN A 392 -7.16 51.94 -5.52
N SER A 393 -8.09 52.18 -6.45
CA SER A 393 -8.40 53.51 -6.95
C SER A 393 -8.89 54.45 -5.84
N ILE A 394 -9.80 53.99 -4.97
CA ILE A 394 -10.34 54.81 -3.86
C ILE A 394 -9.24 55.18 -2.86
N ILE A 395 -8.44 54.22 -2.41
CA ILE A 395 -7.41 54.50 -1.40
C ILE A 395 -6.25 55.35 -1.94
N SER A 396 -6.02 55.36 -3.26
CA SER A 396 -5.02 56.23 -3.88
C SER A 396 -5.37 57.72 -3.77
N GLU A 397 -6.65 58.04 -3.61
CA GLU A 397 -7.16 59.40 -3.43
C GLU A 397 -7.30 59.79 -1.94
N ASP A 398 -7.16 58.83 -1.02
CA ASP A 398 -7.28 59.10 0.41
C ASP A 398 -6.08 59.90 0.94
N SER A 399 -6.36 60.98 1.66
CA SER A 399 -5.35 61.93 2.13
C SER A 399 -4.42 61.36 3.22
N ILE A 400 -4.88 60.42 4.04
CA ILE A 400 -4.05 59.79 5.08
C ILE A 400 -3.11 58.78 4.42
N ILE A 401 -3.64 58.02 3.45
CA ILE A 401 -2.91 56.96 2.76
C ILE A 401 -1.81 57.54 1.86
N SER A 402 -2.15 58.49 0.99
CA SER A 402 -1.21 59.14 0.06
C SER A 402 -0.10 59.95 0.74
N GLN A 403 -0.27 60.34 2.01
CA GLN A 403 0.78 61.00 2.80
C GLN A 403 1.86 60.04 3.30
N HIS A 404 1.53 58.77 3.49
CA HIS A 404 2.40 57.77 4.13
C HIS A 404 2.89 56.68 3.18
N LEU A 405 2.13 56.38 2.12
CA LEU A 405 2.46 55.39 1.10
C LEU A 405 2.49 56.07 -0.27
N ASP A 406 3.62 55.94 -0.99
CA ASP A 406 3.70 56.41 -2.37
C ASP A 406 2.99 55.44 -3.34
N GLU A 407 2.81 55.88 -4.59
CA GLU A 407 2.07 55.13 -5.62
C GLU A 407 2.66 53.74 -5.88
N ALA A 408 4.00 53.60 -5.82
CA ALA A 408 4.68 52.34 -6.05
C ALA A 408 4.51 51.37 -4.86
N ALA A 409 4.67 51.87 -3.63
CA ALA A 409 4.43 51.11 -2.41
C ALA A 409 2.98 50.65 -2.33
N LEU A 410 2.03 51.52 -2.68
CA LEU A 410 0.61 51.18 -2.70
C LEU A 410 0.29 50.09 -3.74
N ALA A 411 0.87 50.17 -4.95
CA ALA A 411 0.67 49.17 -5.98
C ALA A 411 1.19 47.78 -5.61
N ASP A 412 2.33 47.70 -4.90
CA ASP A 412 2.93 46.44 -4.43
C ASP A 412 2.03 45.68 -3.42
N LEU A 413 1.20 46.42 -2.66
CA LEU A 413 0.26 45.83 -1.72
C LEU A 413 -0.89 45.05 -2.39
N PHE A 414 -1.11 45.24 -3.70
CA PHE A 414 -2.16 44.58 -4.48
C PHE A 414 -1.65 43.37 -5.29
N ASP A 415 -0.46 42.86 -4.97
CA ASP A 415 0.02 41.61 -5.54
C ASP A 415 -0.55 40.38 -4.80
N TYR A 416 -1.22 39.50 -5.54
CA TYR A 416 -1.69 38.21 -5.02
C TYR A 416 -0.55 37.25 -4.65
N GLY A 417 0.64 37.41 -5.24
CA GLY A 417 1.82 36.59 -4.96
C GLY A 417 2.19 36.55 -3.48
N TYR A 418 1.99 37.67 -2.77
CA TYR A 418 2.21 37.80 -1.33
C TYR A 418 1.53 36.69 -0.50
N PHE A 419 0.31 36.30 -0.86
CA PHE A 419 -0.47 35.33 -0.09
C PHE A 419 0.00 33.88 -0.24
N ILE A 420 0.88 33.61 -1.22
CA ILE A 420 1.36 32.26 -1.51
C ILE A 420 2.87 32.09 -1.31
N GLU A 421 3.58 33.11 -0.82
CA GLU A 421 5.04 33.04 -0.56
C GLU A 421 5.44 31.90 0.39
N GLN A 422 4.57 31.60 1.37
CA GLN A 422 4.85 30.59 2.38
C GLN A 422 4.35 29.19 1.99
N VAL A 423 3.73 29.02 0.81
CA VAL A 423 3.15 27.74 0.37
C VAL A 423 4.22 26.65 0.31
N ASP A 424 5.40 26.95 -0.22
CA ASP A 424 6.49 25.97 -0.32
C ASP A 424 6.88 25.43 1.05
N GLN A 425 7.12 26.32 2.02
CA GLN A 425 7.48 25.92 3.39
C GLN A 425 6.40 25.07 4.07
N ILE A 426 5.12 25.30 3.76
CA ILE A 426 4.03 24.48 4.30
C ILE A 426 4.04 23.09 3.65
N PHE A 427 4.26 22.98 2.34
CA PHE A 427 4.39 21.70 1.64
C PHE A 427 5.61 20.90 2.15
N ASP A 428 6.75 21.57 2.34
CA ASP A 428 7.97 20.98 2.91
C ASP A 428 7.70 20.44 4.33
N ARG A 429 7.01 21.21 5.17
CA ARG A 429 6.60 20.76 6.51
C ARG A 429 5.70 19.53 6.47
N LEU A 430 4.81 19.45 5.49
CA LEU A 430 3.91 18.31 5.34
C LEU A 430 4.63 17.07 4.79
N GLY A 431 5.80 17.26 4.16
CA GLY A 431 6.49 16.22 3.39
C GLY A 431 5.71 15.85 2.12
N ILE A 432 4.87 16.76 1.62
CA ILE A 432 4.17 16.61 0.34
C ILE A 432 5.03 17.33 -0.69
N GLU A 433 5.96 16.62 -1.30
CA GLU A 433 6.64 17.13 -2.49
C GLU A 433 6.02 16.48 -3.72
N LEU A 434 6.10 17.12 -4.91
CA LEU A 434 6.19 16.37 -6.17
C LEU A 434 7.58 15.71 -6.24
N ASN A 435 7.92 14.95 -5.22
CA ASN A 435 8.34 13.63 -5.58
C ASN A 435 7.00 13.02 -6.02
N VAL A 436 6.90 12.57 -7.26
CA VAL A 436 6.27 11.27 -7.36
C VAL A 436 7.12 10.41 -6.43
N SER A 437 6.76 10.35 -5.14
CA SER A 437 7.18 9.30 -4.24
C SER A 437 6.42 8.08 -4.74
N THR A 438 6.80 7.70 -5.95
CA THR A 438 6.85 6.37 -6.52
C THR A 438 7.49 5.42 -5.53
N THR A 439 8.12 5.87 -4.46
CA THR A 439 8.66 5.07 -3.39
C THR A 439 7.57 4.21 -2.73
N VAL A 440 7.37 3.01 -3.27
CA VAL A 440 6.47 1.98 -2.78
C VAL A 440 7.25 1.09 -1.81
N LEU A 441 7.06 1.30 -0.51
CA LEU A 441 7.64 0.44 0.54
C LEU A 441 6.73 -0.74 0.90
N SER A 442 5.42 -0.53 0.78
CA SER A 442 4.39 -1.50 1.12
C SER A 442 3.33 -1.51 0.03
N THR A 443 2.94 -2.69 -0.41
CA THR A 443 1.81 -2.88 -1.32
C THR A 443 0.69 -3.59 -0.58
N TYR A 444 -0.54 -3.31 -0.98
CA TYR A 444 -1.73 -3.91 -0.39
C TYR A 444 -2.76 -4.18 -1.48
N MET A 445 -3.06 -5.46 -1.68
CA MET A 445 -4.12 -5.97 -2.53
C MET A 445 -4.65 -7.25 -1.85
N PRO A 446 -5.95 -7.57 -1.92
CA PRO A 446 -6.44 -8.87 -1.48
C PRO A 446 -5.71 -10.02 -2.19
N GLY A 447 -5.50 -11.13 -1.48
CA GLY A 447 -4.87 -12.32 -2.06
C GLY A 447 -3.35 -12.31 -2.03
N LEU A 448 -2.73 -11.70 -1.01
CA LEU A 448 -1.28 -11.78 -0.80
C LEU A 448 -0.83 -13.25 -0.74
N VAL A 449 0.06 -13.63 -1.65
CA VAL A 449 0.70 -14.95 -1.70
C VAL A 449 1.96 -14.92 -0.86
N HIS A 450 2.82 -13.93 -1.12
CA HIS A 450 4.12 -13.83 -0.48
C HIS A 450 4.60 -12.38 -0.45
N ARG A 451 5.08 -11.96 0.72
CA ARG A 451 5.78 -10.68 0.92
C ARG A 451 7.27 -10.95 1.06
N GLY A 452 8.00 -10.71 -0.02
CA GLY A 452 9.45 -10.90 -0.08
C GLY A 452 10.21 -9.69 0.47
N LYS A 453 11.54 -9.75 0.41
CA LYS A 453 12.43 -8.66 0.84
C LYS A 453 12.25 -7.38 0.03
N VAL A 454 11.97 -7.51 -1.27
CA VAL A 454 11.92 -6.38 -2.22
C VAL A 454 10.71 -6.40 -3.15
N ARG A 455 9.82 -7.38 -3.02
CA ARG A 455 8.66 -7.56 -3.91
C ARG A 455 7.54 -8.30 -3.19
N ASP A 456 6.31 -8.02 -3.58
CA ASP A 456 5.12 -8.66 -3.06
C ASP A 456 4.36 -9.33 -4.21
N THR A 457 3.80 -10.52 -3.97
CA THR A 457 3.08 -11.31 -4.97
C THR A 457 1.65 -11.55 -4.53
N TYR A 458 0.68 -11.36 -5.42
CA TYR A 458 -0.76 -11.45 -5.15
C TYR A 458 -1.47 -12.35 -6.16
N HIS A 459 -2.47 -13.11 -5.72
CA HIS A 459 -3.40 -13.79 -6.62
C HIS A 459 -4.30 -12.78 -7.34
N VAL A 460 -4.40 -12.90 -8.67
CA VAL A 460 -5.32 -12.11 -9.50
C VAL A 460 -6.49 -12.95 -9.98
N SER A 461 -6.19 -14.12 -10.55
CA SER A 461 -7.17 -15.09 -11.02
C SER A 461 -6.55 -16.49 -11.03
N ASP A 462 -7.33 -17.50 -11.42
CA ASP A 462 -6.84 -18.88 -11.55
C ASP A 462 -5.61 -18.93 -12.48
N GLY A 463 -4.49 -19.44 -11.97
CA GLY A 463 -3.20 -19.55 -12.66
C GLY A 463 -2.47 -18.22 -12.95
N VAL A 464 -2.94 -17.07 -12.45
CA VAL A 464 -2.34 -15.76 -12.70
C VAL A 464 -2.08 -15.00 -11.39
N LEU A 465 -0.82 -14.60 -11.21
CA LEU A 465 -0.37 -13.77 -10.10
C LEU A 465 0.03 -12.37 -10.58
N MET A 466 0.06 -11.42 -9.66
CA MET A 466 0.67 -10.11 -9.83
C MET A 466 1.89 -10.01 -8.94
N MET A 467 3.06 -9.75 -9.55
CA MET A 467 4.31 -9.53 -8.85
C MET A 467 4.67 -8.05 -8.91
N ILE A 468 4.76 -7.39 -7.74
CA ILE A 468 4.99 -5.95 -7.61
C ILE A 468 6.37 -5.70 -7.01
N ALA A 469 7.25 -5.04 -7.76
CA ALA A 469 8.57 -4.65 -7.27
C ALA A 469 8.49 -3.37 -6.41
N THR A 470 8.98 -3.46 -5.18
CA THR A 470 8.99 -2.36 -4.20
C THR A 470 10.33 -1.62 -4.20
N ASP A 471 10.35 -0.44 -3.59
CA ASP A 471 11.55 0.39 -3.41
C ASP A 471 12.34 0.03 -2.14
N ARG A 472 11.90 -1.01 -1.41
CA ARG A 472 12.65 -1.62 -0.31
C ARG A 472 13.99 -2.13 -0.81
N ILE A 473 15.05 -1.85 -0.08
CA ILE A 473 16.38 -2.43 -0.30
C ILE A 473 16.79 -3.23 0.93
N SER A 474 17.48 -4.35 0.71
CA SER A 474 17.98 -5.19 1.80
C SER A 474 19.50 -5.32 1.75
N ALA A 475 20.12 -5.37 2.92
CA ALA A 475 21.55 -5.61 3.08
C ALA A 475 21.76 -6.53 4.28
N PHE A 476 22.58 -7.57 4.10
CA PHE A 476 22.81 -8.62 5.11
C PHE A 476 21.50 -9.20 5.65
N ASP A 477 20.56 -9.48 4.74
CA ASP A 477 19.24 -10.06 5.00
C ASP A 477 18.24 -9.22 5.83
N VAL A 478 18.62 -8.02 6.25
CA VAL A 478 17.74 -7.03 6.86
C VAL A 478 17.23 -6.05 5.79
N ILE A 479 15.94 -5.72 5.83
CA ILE A 479 15.34 -4.66 4.98
C ILE A 479 15.64 -3.31 5.62
N MET A 480 16.15 -2.36 4.84
CA MET A 480 16.45 -1.01 5.31
C MET A 480 15.15 -0.21 5.50
N ASP A 481 15.13 0.68 6.51
CA ASP A 481 14.01 1.60 6.74
C ASP A 481 13.94 2.70 5.67
N ASP A 482 15.10 3.09 5.12
CA ASP A 482 15.22 4.09 4.07
C ASP A 482 15.22 3.44 2.67
N PRO A 483 14.24 3.75 1.79
CA PRO A 483 14.11 3.16 0.46
C PRO A 483 15.04 3.79 -0.59
N VAL A 484 15.22 3.10 -1.72
CA VAL A 484 15.81 3.67 -2.94
C VAL A 484 14.68 4.04 -3.90
N PRO A 485 14.38 5.34 -4.12
CA PRO A 485 13.24 5.75 -4.95
C PRO A 485 13.31 5.18 -6.37
N GLN A 486 12.16 4.74 -6.90
CA GLN A 486 11.97 4.14 -8.23
C GLN A 486 12.76 2.86 -8.52
N LYS A 487 13.45 2.29 -7.53
CA LYS A 487 14.15 1.00 -7.65
C LYS A 487 13.22 -0.09 -8.17
N GLY A 488 11.99 -0.17 -7.65
CA GLY A 488 11.00 -1.17 -8.08
C GLY A 488 10.69 -1.10 -9.58
N VAL A 489 10.51 0.11 -10.11
CA VAL A 489 10.27 0.36 -11.54
C VAL A 489 11.48 -0.10 -12.37
N LEU A 490 12.69 0.30 -11.96
CA LEU A 490 13.93 -0.07 -12.64
C LEU A 490 14.07 -1.59 -12.74
N LEU A 491 13.94 -2.30 -11.62
CA LEU A 491 14.11 -3.76 -11.56
C LEU A 491 13.06 -4.49 -12.41
N ALA A 492 11.80 -4.07 -12.33
CA ALA A 492 10.73 -4.69 -13.09
C ALA A 492 10.91 -4.46 -14.60
N GLN A 493 11.13 -3.22 -15.04
CA GLN A 493 11.34 -2.94 -16.45
C GLN A 493 12.60 -3.62 -17.02
N MET A 494 13.68 -3.75 -16.23
CA MET A 494 14.87 -4.51 -16.66
C MET A 494 14.53 -5.99 -16.88
N SER A 495 13.87 -6.63 -15.92
CA SER A 495 13.48 -8.05 -16.06
C SER A 495 12.56 -8.24 -17.27
N ALA A 496 11.59 -7.35 -17.48
CA ALA A 496 10.72 -7.36 -18.65
C ALA A 496 11.50 -7.25 -19.97
N PHE A 497 12.50 -6.36 -20.04
CA PHE A 497 13.40 -6.25 -21.19
C PHE A 497 14.15 -7.56 -21.45
N TRP A 498 14.72 -8.17 -20.40
CA TRP A 498 15.43 -9.45 -20.56
C TRP A 498 14.53 -10.55 -21.08
N PHE A 499 13.35 -10.74 -20.47
CA PHE A 499 12.37 -11.74 -20.87
C PHE A 499 11.93 -11.55 -22.32
N ARG A 500 11.70 -10.32 -22.78
CA ARG A 500 11.16 -10.05 -24.12
C ARG A 500 12.21 -10.00 -25.21
N ASN A 501 13.38 -9.44 -24.93
CA ASN A 501 14.28 -8.97 -25.97
C ASN A 501 15.57 -9.80 -26.11
N VAL A 502 16.01 -10.50 -25.07
CA VAL A 502 17.36 -11.10 -25.07
C VAL A 502 17.38 -12.59 -24.74
N ILE A 503 16.56 -13.04 -23.78
CA ILE A 503 16.65 -14.43 -23.26
C ILE A 503 15.36 -15.24 -23.39
N GLY A 504 14.24 -14.63 -23.82
CA GLY A 504 12.93 -15.28 -23.90
C GLY A 504 12.84 -16.44 -24.89
N ASP A 505 13.81 -16.59 -25.80
CA ASP A 505 13.89 -17.69 -26.77
C ASP A 505 14.67 -18.91 -26.25
N ILE A 506 15.30 -18.81 -25.07
CA ILE A 506 16.11 -19.89 -24.48
C ILE A 506 15.24 -20.89 -23.72
N VAL A 507 14.30 -20.35 -22.94
CA VAL A 507 13.39 -21.09 -22.06
C VAL A 507 12.13 -20.24 -21.86
N ASP A 508 10.99 -20.89 -21.62
CA ASP A 508 9.76 -20.19 -21.27
C ASP A 508 9.98 -19.35 -20.00
N ASN A 509 9.27 -18.23 -19.89
CA ASN A 509 9.25 -17.42 -18.67
C ASN A 509 7.81 -17.16 -18.22
N HIS A 510 7.65 -16.85 -16.93
CA HIS A 510 6.34 -16.68 -16.35
C HIS A 510 5.66 -15.34 -16.70
N MET A 511 6.36 -14.37 -17.31
CA MET A 511 5.81 -13.03 -17.54
C MET A 511 4.71 -13.08 -18.61
N ILE A 512 3.54 -12.52 -18.27
CA ILE A 512 2.42 -12.31 -19.21
C ILE A 512 2.54 -10.89 -19.79
N ALA A 513 2.55 -9.88 -18.93
CA ALA A 513 2.59 -8.47 -19.33
C ALA A 513 3.00 -7.55 -18.17
N MET A 514 3.44 -6.33 -18.50
CA MET A 514 3.61 -5.25 -17.50
C MET A 514 2.25 -4.59 -17.21
N VAL A 515 2.02 -4.22 -15.95
CA VAL A 515 0.90 -3.36 -15.59
C VAL A 515 1.16 -1.94 -16.09
N GLY A 516 0.15 -1.34 -16.74
CA GLY A 516 0.27 -0.06 -17.47
C GLY A 516 0.29 -0.22 -18.99
N GLU A 517 0.45 -1.45 -19.51
CA GLU A 517 0.28 -1.73 -20.93
C GLU A 517 -1.21 -1.74 -21.32
N SER A 518 -1.53 -1.07 -22.43
CA SER A 518 -2.89 -0.62 -22.83
C SER A 518 -3.96 -1.70 -23.00
N ASP A 519 -3.61 -2.97 -22.94
CA ASP A 519 -4.52 -4.09 -23.20
C ASP A 519 -5.07 -4.74 -21.92
N LEU A 520 -4.44 -4.54 -20.76
CA LEU A 520 -4.93 -5.10 -19.49
C LEU A 520 -6.07 -4.29 -18.88
N GLU A 521 -6.00 -2.95 -18.95
CA GLU A 521 -7.09 -2.06 -18.52
C GLU A 521 -8.39 -2.29 -19.31
N ARG A 522 -8.28 -2.76 -20.57
CA ARG A 522 -9.43 -3.02 -21.46
C ARG A 522 -10.17 -4.32 -21.14
N SER A 523 -9.53 -5.26 -20.44
CA SER A 523 -10.10 -6.57 -20.16
C SER A 523 -11.13 -6.58 -19.02
N GLY A 524 -11.17 -5.52 -18.20
CA GLY A 524 -12.06 -5.42 -17.04
C GLY A 524 -11.76 -6.41 -15.91
N ALA A 525 -10.66 -7.17 -15.98
CA ALA A 525 -10.28 -8.19 -15.01
C ALA A 525 -9.66 -7.63 -13.72
N LEU A 526 -9.25 -6.36 -13.72
CA LEU A 526 -8.60 -5.70 -12.59
C LEU A 526 -9.35 -4.40 -12.27
N THR A 527 -10.13 -4.41 -11.19
CA THR A 527 -10.77 -3.21 -10.63
C THR A 527 -9.69 -2.28 -10.10
N TYR A 528 -9.46 -1.14 -10.77
CA TYR A 528 -8.59 -0.01 -10.39
C TYR A 528 -7.31 -0.37 -9.61
N LEU A 529 -6.18 -0.50 -10.32
CA LEU A 529 -4.87 -0.58 -9.68
C LEU A 529 -4.34 0.82 -9.34
N PRO A 530 -3.62 1.00 -8.21
CA PRO A 530 -2.98 2.26 -7.89
C PRO A 530 -2.03 2.72 -9.01
N PRO A 531 -2.11 3.98 -9.48
CA PRO A 531 -1.26 4.48 -10.57
C PRO A 531 0.24 4.30 -10.32
N GLU A 532 0.67 4.29 -9.06
CA GLU A 532 2.06 4.04 -8.65
C GLU A 532 2.58 2.63 -8.97
N TRP A 533 1.71 1.66 -9.27
CA TRP A 533 2.08 0.29 -9.64
C TRP A 533 2.37 0.13 -11.14
N ASN A 534 2.01 1.12 -11.95
CA ASN A 534 2.39 1.15 -13.35
C ASN A 534 3.92 1.04 -13.46
N ASP A 535 4.35 0.25 -14.44
CA ASP A 535 5.75 0.02 -14.77
C ASP A 535 6.61 -0.69 -13.69
N ARG A 536 6.06 -1.02 -12.52
CA ARG A 536 6.74 -1.84 -11.48
C ARG A 536 6.08 -3.19 -11.20
N ALA A 537 4.87 -3.40 -11.70
CA ALA A 537 4.12 -4.64 -11.51
C ALA A 537 4.06 -5.45 -12.81
N MET A 538 4.14 -6.77 -12.67
CA MET A 538 3.98 -7.75 -13.75
C MET A 538 2.82 -8.67 -13.44
N LEU A 539 2.04 -9.00 -14.45
CA LEU A 539 1.23 -10.22 -14.40
C LEU A 539 2.10 -11.39 -14.81
N ILE A 540 2.06 -12.44 -14.01
CA ILE A 540 2.85 -13.65 -14.19
C ILE A 540 1.97 -14.89 -14.09
N ARG A 541 2.38 -15.96 -14.77
CA ARG A 541 1.79 -17.30 -14.60
C ARG A 541 2.25 -17.87 -13.27
N GLU A 542 1.31 -18.46 -12.54
CA GLU A 542 1.62 -19.24 -11.33
C GLU A 542 2.45 -20.47 -11.72
N ALA A 543 3.48 -20.78 -10.92
CA ALA A 543 4.43 -21.83 -11.21
C ALA A 543 4.75 -22.65 -9.96
N ASP A 544 4.88 -23.96 -10.12
CA ASP A 544 5.38 -24.85 -9.08
C ASP A 544 6.90 -24.64 -8.94
N ARG A 545 7.31 -23.92 -7.90
CA ARG A 545 8.72 -23.53 -7.68
C ARG A 545 9.62 -24.74 -7.50
N ILE A 546 10.82 -24.68 -8.08
CA ILE A 546 11.93 -25.59 -7.76
C ILE A 546 12.76 -24.93 -6.65
N ASP A 547 12.91 -25.59 -5.50
CA ASP A 547 13.60 -25.06 -4.31
C ASP A 547 15.14 -25.10 -4.43
N MET A 548 15.67 -24.66 -5.57
CA MET A 548 17.10 -24.55 -5.84
C MET A 548 17.41 -23.26 -6.59
N GLU A 549 18.34 -22.47 -6.06
CA GLU A 549 18.85 -21.29 -6.74
C GLU A 549 19.94 -21.67 -7.73
N CYS A 550 19.75 -21.27 -8.99
CA CYS A 550 20.65 -21.56 -10.09
C CYS A 550 21.64 -20.40 -10.28
N VAL A 551 22.75 -20.43 -9.55
CA VAL A 551 23.79 -19.38 -9.64
C VAL A 551 24.81 -19.74 -10.72
N VAL A 552 25.12 -18.78 -11.60
CA VAL A 552 26.19 -18.90 -12.60
C VAL A 552 27.22 -17.80 -12.40
N ARG A 553 28.50 -18.18 -12.39
CA ARG A 553 29.64 -17.28 -12.18
C ARG A 553 30.57 -17.35 -13.37
N GLY A 554 30.97 -16.22 -13.94
CA GLY A 554 32.04 -16.16 -14.94
C GLY A 554 33.28 -15.42 -14.47
N TYR A 555 33.27 -14.84 -13.27
CA TYR A 555 34.39 -14.13 -12.67
C TYR A 555 34.48 -14.48 -11.18
N LEU A 556 35.69 -14.41 -10.61
CA LEU A 556 35.91 -14.63 -9.18
C LEU A 556 35.58 -13.37 -8.39
N ALA A 557 34.43 -13.37 -7.73
CA ALA A 557 33.96 -12.30 -6.87
C ALA A 557 33.11 -12.80 -5.70
N GLY A 558 32.99 -11.97 -4.66
CA GLY A 558 32.16 -12.25 -3.48
C GLY A 558 32.51 -13.60 -2.82
N ALA A 559 31.48 -14.39 -2.50
CA ALA A 559 31.65 -15.71 -1.89
C ALA A 559 32.50 -16.68 -2.73
N GLY A 560 32.47 -16.57 -4.06
CA GLY A 560 33.29 -17.42 -4.93
C GLY A 560 34.79 -17.11 -4.85
N TRP A 561 35.16 -15.84 -4.66
CA TRP A 561 36.54 -15.46 -4.37
C TRP A 561 36.97 -15.95 -2.98
N ALA A 562 36.11 -15.78 -1.97
CA ALA A 562 36.42 -16.21 -0.60
C ALA A 562 36.68 -17.73 -0.51
N GLU A 563 35.91 -18.56 -1.23
CA GLU A 563 36.17 -20.01 -1.30
C GLU A 563 37.50 -20.32 -2.01
N TYR A 564 37.76 -19.69 -3.15
CA TYR A 564 38.99 -19.92 -3.91
C TYR A 564 40.23 -19.49 -3.12
N GLU A 565 40.18 -18.36 -2.41
CA GLU A 565 41.29 -17.90 -1.57
C GLU A 565 41.57 -18.86 -0.41
N ALA A 566 40.52 -19.43 0.20
CA ALA A 566 40.66 -20.35 1.33
C ALA A 566 41.08 -21.77 0.91
N HIS A 567 40.55 -22.27 -0.21
CA HIS A 567 40.60 -23.70 -0.56
C HIS A 567 41.07 -23.99 -1.99
N GLY A 568 41.19 -22.98 -2.86
CA GLY A 568 41.51 -23.16 -4.27
C GLY A 568 40.37 -23.78 -5.09
N THR A 569 39.16 -23.78 -4.55
CA THR A 569 37.97 -24.39 -5.16
C THR A 569 36.88 -23.35 -5.45
N LEU A 570 35.94 -23.73 -6.30
CA LEU A 570 34.67 -23.05 -6.45
C LEU A 570 33.55 -24.08 -6.52
N ASN A 571 32.61 -24.02 -5.58
CA ASN A 571 31.60 -25.06 -5.35
C ASN A 571 32.21 -26.48 -5.21
N GLY A 572 33.35 -26.57 -4.53
CA GLY A 572 34.09 -27.82 -4.31
C GLY A 572 34.90 -28.33 -5.52
N ALA A 573 34.80 -27.71 -6.69
CA ALA A 573 35.63 -28.06 -7.85
C ALA A 573 36.98 -27.31 -7.81
N GLU A 574 38.09 -28.02 -8.03
CA GLU A 574 39.43 -27.40 -8.08
C GLU A 574 39.54 -26.43 -9.26
N LEU A 575 40.02 -25.22 -8.97
CA LEU A 575 40.33 -24.21 -9.99
C LEU A 575 41.85 -24.11 -10.23
N PRO A 576 42.28 -23.63 -11.42
CA PRO A 576 43.69 -23.38 -11.69
C PRO A 576 44.36 -22.54 -10.60
N LYS A 577 45.60 -22.87 -10.23
CA LYS A 577 46.35 -22.11 -9.22
C LYS A 577 46.76 -20.74 -9.75
N GLY A 578 46.72 -19.72 -8.88
CA GLY A 578 47.23 -18.37 -9.17
C GLY A 578 46.21 -17.42 -9.79
N LEU A 579 44.91 -17.74 -9.75
CA LEU A 579 43.87 -16.78 -10.11
C LEU A 579 43.82 -15.64 -9.10
N ARG A 580 43.52 -14.45 -9.59
CA ARG A 580 43.46 -13.19 -8.83
C ARG A 580 42.01 -12.80 -8.55
N PRO A 581 41.79 -11.88 -7.57
CA PRO A 581 40.49 -11.24 -7.40
C PRO A 581 39.97 -10.66 -8.72
N ALA A 582 38.67 -10.72 -8.96
CA ALA A 582 38.03 -10.22 -10.19
C ALA A 582 38.50 -10.89 -11.50
N GLU A 583 39.25 -11.99 -11.44
CA GLU A 583 39.72 -12.68 -12.64
C GLU A 583 38.58 -13.46 -13.33
N LYS A 584 38.60 -13.45 -14.67
CA LYS A 584 37.63 -14.18 -15.50
C LYS A 584 37.90 -15.68 -15.41
N LEU A 585 36.86 -16.46 -15.16
CA LEU A 585 36.93 -17.92 -15.20
C LEU A 585 37.12 -18.42 -16.64
N PRO A 586 37.85 -19.53 -16.86
CA PRO A 586 38.01 -20.13 -18.19
C PRO A 586 36.66 -20.42 -18.87
N GLU A 587 35.71 -20.94 -18.09
CA GLU A 587 34.32 -21.13 -18.49
C GLU A 587 33.38 -20.72 -17.35
N PRO A 588 32.15 -20.26 -17.65
CA PRO A 588 31.15 -20.00 -16.62
C PRO A 588 30.82 -21.26 -15.83
N MET A 589 30.82 -21.15 -14.51
CA MET A 589 30.54 -22.25 -13.60
C MET A 589 29.14 -22.14 -13.01
N PHE A 590 28.47 -23.28 -12.92
CA PHE A 590 27.18 -23.44 -12.24
C PHE A 590 27.44 -23.83 -10.78
N THR A 591 27.00 -22.98 -9.84
CA THR A 591 27.28 -23.12 -8.41
C THR A 591 25.96 -23.04 -7.62
N PRO A 592 25.10 -24.07 -7.68
CA PRO A 592 23.76 -23.99 -7.11
C PRO A 592 23.77 -23.78 -5.59
N SER A 593 22.68 -23.24 -5.06
CA SER A 593 22.43 -23.13 -3.62
C SER A 593 21.01 -23.54 -3.26
N THR A 594 20.77 -23.89 -2.01
CA THR A 594 19.42 -24.13 -1.49
C THR A 594 18.59 -22.86 -1.57
N LYS A 595 17.28 -23.00 -1.68
CA LYS A 595 16.32 -21.90 -1.48
C LYS A 595 15.65 -22.07 -0.12
N ALA A 596 16.11 -21.37 0.91
CA ALA A 596 15.56 -21.50 2.26
C ALA A 596 14.34 -20.57 2.48
N GLU A 597 13.28 -21.07 3.11
CA GLU A 597 12.14 -20.23 3.55
C GLU A 597 12.49 -19.37 4.77
N GLU A 598 13.35 -19.89 5.65
CA GLU A 598 13.94 -19.20 6.79
C GLU A 598 15.44 -19.51 6.90
N GLY A 599 16.29 -18.49 7.07
CA GLY A 599 17.75 -18.62 7.14
C GLY A 599 18.49 -18.13 5.89
N HIS A 600 19.76 -18.54 5.73
CA HIS A 600 20.59 -18.18 4.58
C HIS A 600 20.66 -19.33 3.58
N ASP A 601 20.66 -19.00 2.29
CA ASP A 601 20.89 -19.96 1.21
C ASP A 601 22.31 -20.55 1.34
N LEU A 602 22.40 -21.88 1.32
CA LEU A 602 23.65 -22.62 1.47
C LEU A 602 24.13 -23.14 0.11
N PRO A 603 25.43 -23.06 -0.21
CA PRO A 603 25.98 -23.69 -1.41
C PRO A 603 25.68 -25.20 -1.45
N LEU A 604 25.33 -25.71 -2.63
CA LEU A 604 25.08 -27.13 -2.88
C LEU A 604 26.19 -27.72 -3.75
N THR A 605 26.77 -28.83 -3.30
CA THR A 605 27.61 -29.65 -4.18
C THR A 605 26.76 -30.22 -5.33
N GLU A 606 27.41 -30.61 -6.43
CA GLU A 606 26.71 -31.21 -7.58
C GLU A 606 25.93 -32.48 -7.18
N ALA A 607 26.46 -33.27 -6.23
CA ALA A 607 25.78 -34.45 -5.72
C ALA A 607 24.50 -34.08 -4.93
N GLU A 608 24.58 -33.11 -4.03
CA GLU A 608 23.42 -32.66 -3.25
C GLU A 608 22.35 -32.01 -4.13
N ALA A 609 22.76 -31.24 -5.14
CA ALA A 609 21.84 -30.67 -6.12
C ALA A 609 21.12 -31.76 -6.93
N ILE A 610 21.83 -32.81 -7.36
CA ILE A 610 21.25 -33.96 -8.06
C ILE A 610 20.29 -34.73 -7.16
N ASP A 611 20.63 -34.92 -5.88
CA ASP A 611 19.76 -35.59 -4.92
C ASP A 611 18.47 -34.79 -4.66
N LEU A 612 18.57 -33.45 -4.71
CA LEU A 612 17.42 -32.55 -4.50
C LEU A 612 16.43 -32.55 -5.68
N VAL A 613 16.92 -32.37 -6.91
CA VAL A 613 16.04 -32.14 -8.08
C VAL A 613 16.03 -33.28 -9.10
N GLY A 614 16.91 -34.28 -8.94
CA GLY A 614 17.12 -35.36 -9.90
C GLY A 614 18.13 -35.00 -11.01
N ALA A 615 18.83 -36.02 -11.51
CA ALA A 615 19.95 -35.84 -12.43
C ALA A 615 19.57 -35.18 -13.77
N GLU A 616 18.43 -35.55 -14.35
CA GLU A 616 17.96 -35.02 -15.63
C GLU A 616 17.61 -33.52 -15.53
N LEU A 617 16.81 -33.17 -14.51
CA LEU A 617 16.42 -31.79 -14.26
C LEU A 617 17.62 -30.92 -13.88
N HIS A 618 18.54 -31.43 -13.04
CA HIS A 618 19.79 -30.74 -12.72
C HIS A 618 20.61 -30.42 -13.99
N GLN A 619 20.77 -31.40 -14.90
CA GLN A 619 21.49 -31.18 -16.15
C GLN A 619 20.80 -30.11 -17.03
N GLN A 620 19.47 -30.12 -17.07
CA GLN A 620 18.69 -29.13 -17.81
C GLN A 620 18.86 -27.72 -17.20
N LEU A 621 18.73 -27.58 -15.88
CA LEU A 621 18.91 -26.33 -15.14
C LEU A 621 20.32 -25.76 -15.35
N LYS A 622 21.36 -26.60 -15.23
CA LYS A 622 22.75 -26.23 -15.49
C LYS A 622 22.95 -25.71 -16.91
N ARG A 623 22.45 -26.44 -17.91
CA ARG A 623 22.58 -26.06 -19.33
C ARG A 623 21.87 -24.73 -19.61
N VAL A 624 20.61 -24.59 -19.20
CA VAL A 624 19.79 -23.40 -19.45
C VAL A 624 20.39 -22.18 -18.75
N SER A 625 20.77 -22.31 -17.47
CA SER A 625 21.37 -21.22 -16.70
C SER A 625 22.67 -20.71 -17.32
N ILE A 626 23.56 -21.62 -17.74
CA ILE A 626 24.82 -21.25 -18.41
C ILE A 626 24.55 -20.55 -19.76
N GLU A 627 23.56 -20.99 -20.52
CA GLU A 627 23.21 -20.38 -21.80
C GLU A 627 22.63 -18.97 -21.63
N ILE A 628 21.70 -18.78 -20.68
CA ILE A 628 21.18 -17.46 -20.30
C ILE A 628 22.32 -16.55 -19.87
N TYR A 629 23.20 -17.02 -18.97
CA TYR A 629 24.36 -16.26 -18.51
C TYR A 629 25.26 -15.84 -19.66
N LYS A 630 25.62 -16.76 -20.57
CA LYS A 630 26.49 -16.45 -21.72
C LYS A 630 25.90 -15.38 -22.61
N ARG A 631 24.58 -15.43 -22.87
CA ARG A 631 23.87 -14.45 -23.69
C ARG A 631 23.78 -13.09 -23.02
N ALA A 632 23.39 -13.06 -21.75
CA ALA A 632 23.33 -11.84 -20.96
C ALA A 632 24.71 -11.20 -20.78
N HIS A 633 25.75 -12.01 -20.54
CA HIS A 633 27.13 -11.56 -20.46
C HIS A 633 27.60 -10.94 -21.78
N LYS A 634 27.30 -11.56 -22.92
CA LYS A 634 27.60 -10.99 -24.23
C LYS A 634 26.88 -9.66 -24.45
N HIS A 635 25.57 -9.62 -24.16
CA HIS A 635 24.76 -8.41 -24.32
C HIS A 635 25.28 -7.24 -23.48
N ALA A 636 25.63 -7.51 -22.22
CA ALA A 636 26.26 -6.53 -21.31
C ALA A 636 27.63 -6.08 -21.82
N ALA A 637 28.47 -7.01 -22.30
CA ALA A 637 29.82 -6.72 -22.80
C ALA A 637 29.79 -5.82 -24.05
N ASP A 638 28.80 -6.01 -24.92
CA ASP A 638 28.57 -5.18 -26.11
C ASP A 638 28.11 -3.75 -25.73
N ARG A 639 27.75 -3.51 -24.45
CA ARG A 639 27.34 -2.22 -23.86
C ARG A 639 28.32 -1.68 -22.80
N GLY A 640 29.56 -2.18 -22.80
CA GLY A 640 30.60 -1.70 -21.89
C GLY A 640 30.45 -2.19 -20.44
N MET A 641 29.66 -3.24 -20.19
CA MET A 641 29.46 -3.81 -18.86
C MET A 641 29.92 -5.27 -18.80
N ILE A 642 30.29 -5.74 -17.61
CA ILE A 642 30.66 -7.13 -17.36
C ILE A 642 29.62 -7.72 -16.42
N LEU A 643 28.85 -8.71 -16.89
CA LEU A 643 28.10 -9.59 -16.00
C LEU A 643 29.08 -10.55 -15.34
N VAL A 644 29.19 -10.49 -14.01
CA VAL A 644 30.16 -11.22 -13.18
C VAL A 644 29.58 -12.56 -12.75
N ASP A 645 28.38 -12.50 -12.19
CA ASP A 645 27.57 -13.62 -11.76
C ASP A 645 26.12 -13.19 -11.62
N THR A 646 25.23 -14.17 -11.65
CA THR A 646 23.78 -13.98 -11.58
C THR A 646 23.12 -15.20 -10.95
N LYS A 647 21.92 -14.99 -10.45
CA LYS A 647 21.06 -16.03 -9.91
C LYS A 647 19.77 -16.13 -10.72
N PHE A 648 19.34 -17.36 -10.99
CA PHE A 648 18.05 -17.67 -11.58
C PHE A 648 17.22 -18.56 -10.66
N GLU A 649 15.91 -18.39 -10.74
CA GLU A 649 14.92 -19.29 -10.13
C GLU A 649 14.07 -19.90 -11.23
N PHE A 650 13.69 -21.16 -11.05
CA PHE A 650 12.89 -21.90 -12.03
C PHE A 650 11.70 -22.55 -11.34
N GLY A 651 10.66 -22.80 -12.14
CA GLY A 651 9.50 -23.57 -11.73
C GLY A 651 8.88 -24.30 -12.91
N PHE A 652 7.78 -24.99 -12.67
CA PHE A 652 6.97 -25.61 -13.72
C PHE A 652 5.68 -24.82 -13.94
N VAL A 653 5.40 -24.50 -15.20
CA VAL A 653 4.10 -23.95 -15.64
C VAL A 653 3.55 -24.92 -16.68
N ASP A 654 2.37 -25.48 -16.41
CA ASP A 654 1.76 -26.53 -17.24
C ASP A 654 2.72 -27.70 -17.54
N GLY A 655 3.56 -28.06 -16.56
CA GLY A 655 4.57 -29.12 -16.67
C GLY A 655 5.84 -28.76 -17.46
N ASN A 656 6.00 -27.51 -17.91
CA ASN A 656 7.18 -27.05 -18.65
C ASN A 656 8.12 -26.25 -17.75
N LEU A 657 9.42 -26.53 -17.85
CA LEU A 657 10.45 -25.76 -17.15
C LEU A 657 10.39 -24.29 -17.59
N THR A 658 10.14 -23.42 -16.63
CA THR A 658 9.89 -21.99 -16.84
C THR A 658 10.81 -21.18 -15.93
N LEU A 659 11.45 -20.16 -16.49
CA LEU A 659 12.20 -19.16 -15.75
C LEU A 659 11.22 -18.24 -15.01
N ILE A 660 11.39 -18.13 -13.70
CA ILE A 660 10.52 -17.35 -12.83
C ILE A 660 11.33 -16.26 -12.12
N ASP A 661 10.62 -15.45 -11.36
CA ASP A 661 11.14 -14.36 -10.53
C ASP A 661 11.75 -13.19 -11.32
N GLU A 662 12.44 -12.26 -10.66
CA GLU A 662 13.23 -11.23 -11.34
C GLU A 662 14.55 -11.82 -11.89
N VAL A 663 15.03 -11.31 -13.03
CA VAL A 663 16.27 -11.82 -13.62
C VAL A 663 17.15 -10.69 -14.13
N LEU A 664 18.47 -10.86 -13.96
CA LEU A 664 19.49 -10.01 -14.57
C LEU A 664 19.37 -8.52 -14.20
N THR A 665 18.97 -8.26 -12.95
CA THR A 665 18.87 -6.93 -12.35
C THR A 665 20.03 -6.68 -11.37
N PRO A 666 20.32 -5.43 -10.96
CA PRO A 666 21.29 -5.16 -9.90
C PRO A 666 20.98 -5.81 -8.54
N ASP A 667 19.74 -6.26 -8.31
CA ASP A 667 19.36 -7.00 -7.10
C ASP A 667 19.67 -8.51 -7.19
N SER A 668 19.64 -9.10 -8.40
CA SER A 668 19.89 -10.52 -8.65
C SER A 668 21.26 -10.83 -9.27
N SER A 669 22.00 -9.80 -9.72
CA SER A 669 23.22 -9.96 -10.53
C SER A 669 24.28 -8.92 -10.21
N ARG A 670 25.55 -9.31 -10.34
CA ARG A 670 26.70 -8.41 -10.24
C ARG A 670 27.12 -7.93 -11.62
N PHE A 671 27.12 -6.62 -11.78
CA PHE A 671 27.67 -5.96 -12.96
C PHE A 671 28.83 -5.04 -12.60
N TRP A 672 29.86 -5.05 -13.44
CA TRP A 672 30.99 -4.12 -13.40
C TRP A 672 31.06 -3.26 -14.66
N ASP A 673 31.66 -2.09 -14.56
CA ASP A 673 32.09 -1.34 -15.74
C ASP A 673 33.31 -2.04 -16.36
N LYS A 674 33.29 -2.20 -17.68
CA LYS A 674 34.40 -2.81 -18.41
C LYS A 674 35.66 -1.94 -18.39
N GLU A 675 35.51 -0.62 -18.30
CA GLU A 675 36.63 0.32 -18.28
C GLU A 675 37.37 0.30 -16.94
N ASP A 676 36.65 0.09 -15.84
CA ASP A 676 37.21 0.03 -14.49
C ASP A 676 37.76 -1.36 -14.11
N TRP A 677 37.45 -2.39 -14.90
CA TRP A 677 37.82 -3.77 -14.58
C TRP A 677 39.28 -4.09 -14.92
N GLN A 678 40.02 -4.53 -13.89
CA GLN A 678 41.32 -5.17 -14.05
C GLN A 678 41.47 -6.37 -13.10
N PRO A 679 42.01 -7.52 -13.55
CA PRO A 679 42.28 -8.63 -12.66
C PRO A 679 43.24 -8.25 -11.53
N GLY A 680 42.83 -8.51 -10.29
CA GLY A 680 43.55 -8.16 -9.06
C GLY A 680 42.79 -7.21 -8.15
N GLU A 681 41.82 -6.45 -8.66
CA GLU A 681 41.09 -5.42 -7.93
C GLU A 681 39.59 -5.52 -8.24
N PHE A 682 38.74 -5.38 -7.22
CA PHE A 682 37.29 -5.37 -7.40
C PHE A 682 36.85 -3.96 -7.83
N PRO A 683 36.35 -3.78 -9.06
CA PRO A 683 35.85 -2.48 -9.48
C PRO A 683 34.53 -2.14 -8.79
N PRO A 684 34.12 -0.86 -8.77
CA PRO A 684 32.79 -0.47 -8.29
C PRO A 684 31.68 -1.26 -9.01
N ALA A 685 30.84 -1.93 -8.24
CA ALA A 685 29.72 -2.70 -8.78
C ALA A 685 28.43 -1.87 -8.86
N TYR A 686 27.57 -2.19 -9.83
CA TYR A 686 26.26 -1.57 -9.98
C TYR A 686 25.19 -2.14 -9.02
N ASP A 687 25.54 -3.17 -8.24
CA ASP A 687 24.66 -3.83 -7.28
C ASP A 687 24.64 -3.12 -5.91
N LYS A 688 24.08 -3.81 -4.91
CA LYS A 688 23.97 -3.34 -3.51
C LYS A 688 25.31 -3.18 -2.78
N GLN A 689 26.44 -3.45 -3.43
CA GLN A 689 27.75 -3.44 -2.77
C GLN A 689 28.10 -2.08 -2.18
N HIS A 690 27.73 -0.98 -2.85
CA HIS A 690 27.98 0.37 -2.34
C HIS A 690 27.29 0.62 -0.97
N LEU A 691 26.02 0.21 -0.86
CA LEU A 691 25.28 0.28 0.41
C LEU A 691 25.91 -0.62 1.47
N ARG A 692 26.31 -1.85 1.12
CA ARG A 692 26.96 -2.78 2.05
C ARG A 692 28.29 -2.24 2.59
N GLU A 693 29.11 -1.62 1.74
CA GLU A 693 30.39 -1.02 2.12
C GLU A 693 30.19 0.13 3.09
N TRP A 694 29.23 1.01 2.81
CA TRP A 694 28.85 2.08 3.72
C TRP A 694 28.36 1.51 5.06
N LEU A 695 27.47 0.51 5.06
CA LEU A 695 26.97 -0.14 6.27
C LEU A 695 28.10 -0.76 7.11
N MET A 696 29.10 -1.39 6.48
CA MET A 696 30.25 -1.94 7.18
C MET A 696 31.08 -0.88 7.90
N GLN A 697 31.12 0.36 7.40
CA GLN A 697 31.84 1.47 8.04
C GLN A 697 31.10 2.06 9.25
N THR A 698 29.80 1.81 9.40
CA THR A 698 28.99 2.30 10.54
C THR A 698 29.26 1.55 11.84
N GLY A 699 29.84 0.34 11.78
CA GLY A 699 29.98 -0.56 12.93
C GLY A 699 28.71 -1.33 13.30
N TRP A 700 27.67 -1.31 12.43
CA TRP A 700 26.43 -2.05 12.64
C TRP A 700 26.64 -3.56 12.72
N ASN A 701 25.95 -4.21 13.66
CA ASN A 701 26.05 -5.66 13.94
C ASN A 701 25.25 -6.54 12.97
N ARG A 702 24.60 -5.96 11.94
CA ARG A 702 23.77 -6.64 10.93
C ARG A 702 22.45 -7.19 11.46
N GLU A 703 22.02 -6.75 12.64
CA GLU A 703 20.72 -7.10 13.23
C GLU A 703 19.76 -5.90 13.20
N PRO A 704 18.44 -6.10 13.08
CA PRO A 704 17.48 -5.01 13.17
C PRO A 704 17.54 -4.27 14.53
N PRO A 705 17.27 -2.95 14.57
CA PRO A 705 16.95 -2.10 13.42
C PRO A 705 18.19 -1.69 12.61
N PRO A 706 18.06 -1.50 11.28
CA PRO A 706 19.16 -1.03 10.45
C PRO A 706 19.52 0.43 10.78
N PRO A 707 20.77 0.85 10.55
CA PRO A 707 21.16 2.25 10.71
C PRO A 707 20.49 3.11 9.63
N LYS A 708 20.16 4.36 9.98
CA LYS A 708 19.60 5.33 9.03
C LYS A 708 20.58 5.63 7.90
N VAL A 709 20.16 5.41 6.67
CA VAL A 709 20.99 5.60 5.47
C VAL A 709 20.92 7.07 5.01
N PRO A 710 22.06 7.77 4.85
CA PRO A 710 22.08 9.12 4.31
C PRO A 710 21.55 9.17 2.87
N SER A 711 20.85 10.26 2.52
CA SER A 711 20.29 10.46 1.17
C SER A 711 21.36 10.35 0.08
N GLU A 712 22.58 10.83 0.33
CA GLU A 712 23.71 10.74 -0.61
C GLU A 712 24.02 9.28 -1.00
N VAL A 713 23.97 8.34 -0.06
CA VAL A 713 24.22 6.91 -0.31
C VAL A 713 23.07 6.29 -1.12
N LEU A 714 21.82 6.69 -0.82
CA LEU A 714 20.64 6.24 -1.54
C LEU A 714 20.62 6.77 -2.98
N ASP A 715 20.97 8.04 -3.17
CA ASP A 715 21.06 8.68 -4.48
C ASP A 715 22.18 8.09 -5.33
N MET A 716 23.35 7.80 -4.75
CA MET A 716 24.42 7.09 -5.44
C MET A 716 24.00 5.67 -5.84
N THR A 717 23.27 4.97 -4.96
CA THR A 717 22.72 3.65 -5.27
C THR A 717 21.71 3.72 -6.42
N ARG A 718 20.79 4.69 -6.37
CA ARG A 718 19.80 4.95 -7.44
C ARG A 718 20.47 5.27 -8.77
N GLN A 719 21.48 6.14 -8.78
CA GLN A 719 22.22 6.51 -9.99
C GLN A 719 22.91 5.31 -10.64
N ARG A 720 23.46 4.39 -9.85
CA ARG A 720 24.02 3.13 -10.36
C ARG A 720 22.94 2.27 -11.01
N TYR A 721 21.78 2.15 -10.39
CA TYR A 721 20.69 1.34 -10.93
C TYR A 721 20.15 1.94 -12.24
N ILE A 722 19.99 3.27 -12.31
CA ILE A 722 19.64 3.99 -13.54
C ILE A 722 20.70 3.74 -14.61
N SER A 723 21.99 3.91 -14.30
CA SER A 723 23.06 3.70 -15.27
C SER A 723 23.08 2.26 -15.80
N ALA A 724 22.86 1.26 -14.94
CA ALA A 724 22.74 -0.13 -15.36
C ALA A 724 21.53 -0.35 -16.28
N TYR A 725 20.35 0.18 -15.91
CA TYR A 725 19.15 0.15 -16.73
C TYR A 725 19.40 0.74 -18.11
N GLU A 726 19.92 1.97 -18.17
CA GLU A 726 20.07 2.71 -19.44
C GLU A 726 21.08 2.05 -20.36
N ARG A 727 22.20 1.57 -19.82
CA ARG A 727 23.20 0.85 -20.61
C ARG A 727 22.66 -0.48 -21.12
N LEU A 728 22.05 -1.30 -20.26
CA LEU A 728 21.60 -2.65 -20.60
C LEU A 728 20.41 -2.63 -21.57
N THR A 729 19.43 -1.75 -21.34
CA THR A 729 18.22 -1.67 -22.17
C THR A 729 18.43 -0.80 -23.41
N GLY A 730 19.29 0.23 -23.32
CA GLY A 730 19.42 1.28 -24.34
C GLY A 730 18.33 2.35 -24.27
N SER A 731 17.45 2.30 -23.26
CA SER A 731 16.37 3.26 -23.03
C SER A 731 16.77 4.26 -21.94
N THR A 732 16.43 5.54 -22.11
CA THR A 732 16.61 6.54 -21.05
C THR A 732 15.56 6.35 -19.96
N PHE A 733 15.96 6.37 -18.69
CA PHE A 733 15.01 6.29 -17.59
C PHE A 733 14.36 7.66 -17.36
N PRO A 734 13.03 7.78 -17.43
CA PRO A 734 12.37 9.08 -17.26
C PRO A 734 12.57 9.61 -15.84
N SER A 735 13.05 10.86 -15.75
CA SER A 735 13.40 11.57 -14.51
C SER A 735 12.19 11.94 -13.66
#